data_AF-A0A8T3Y719-F1
#
_entry.id   AF-A0A8T3Y719-F1
#
_cell.length_a   1.000
_cell.length_b   1.000
_cell.length_c   1.000
_cell.angle_alpha   90.00
_cell.angle_beta   90.00
_cell.angle_gamma   90.00
#
_symmetry.space_group_name_H-M   'P 1'
#
loop_
_entity.id
_entity.type
_entity.pdbx_description
1 polymer ?
#
loop_
_entity_poly.entity_id
_entity_poly.type
_entity_poly.pdbx_seq_one_letter_code
_entity_poly.pdbx_strand_id
1 'polypeptide(L)'
;MTHQHFRTAVQTSFVLTLLIFIIGILLNYYLDFFRIDQIEEVLTHHELDTAAYRLEQSFVELTGGSVCAAMDKRIEDLKKEIRRVGSDLSSYSSFSWFRKTDYDYLKRKYFLLQIKFYSILKELSDKCDTPYVPVLFFYEIDDKVSERQGFVLEDLSKEYSQVAVTSLDKDYSDEPLVKLLVAQYNVTSAPTIIFDSVRKEGYTYVGELNATVLRMLRRVDHAAREKDFLLVPHAAGLNVEEWAADLLDQKDRNISDFARGDILLAVGRVMKNKSMMCDSLQFFDSATPRTPWELALVYETSAAVGCGRTKKVWLTKAAQVWNSLNHSWRADVYKALAEGREPTLVIEPAVIQPVLPKQARGVEIGRTRIEIPPGSRIVTQVDRGTRDWLGRQLNQSPSGPGLLNVMSERLVYNESDLFLDVNWHEGGRMLNILSFVNVTVLPAVNTLAVEKDGHWYASDEAGVFRFEVPLDKIMYPTTRFLRHDIAVLVDTHGVNMLVDQAVSENADIVLSDCDHPGKVTAAAYLSGKGIKVICYPDKFVYLAIGHNLRLVGSPPFNWVNGELSVGGRPVTLTKSDRILVVNATNYPYAIWYYQTPAHYFETISKAVPLNVTYFTMTDFHPNEQQHLATALAEKINANVLATRIYSKKDYEVVKSWLLKDKKRKVILFHSASYPAGMMLFNQFPNQTSFDDPNPKFLK
;
A
#
# COMPACT_ATOMS: atom_id res chain seq x y z
N MET A 1 -100.94 -4.19 -45.60
CA MET A 1 -100.16 -4.75 -44.48
C MET A 1 -98.68 -4.43 -44.68
N THR A 2 -98.17 -3.24 -44.30
CA THR A 2 -96.73 -2.94 -44.55
C THR A 2 -96.10 -1.87 -43.65
N HIS A 3 -96.84 -1.13 -42.81
CA HIS A 3 -96.23 -0.08 -41.96
C HIS A 3 -95.97 -0.49 -40.51
N GLN A 4 -96.70 -1.48 -40.00
CA GLN A 4 -96.61 -1.90 -38.59
C GLN A 4 -95.41 -2.83 -38.35
N HIS A 5 -95.08 -3.70 -39.31
CA HIS A 5 -93.94 -4.62 -39.20
C HIS A 5 -92.56 -3.95 -39.27
N PHE A 6 -92.43 -2.84 -40.02
CA PHE A 6 -91.16 -2.11 -40.13
C PHE A 6 -90.80 -1.37 -38.84
N ARG A 7 -91.78 -0.75 -38.16
CA ARG A 7 -91.56 -0.07 -36.87
C ARG A 7 -91.14 -1.04 -35.76
N THR A 8 -91.79 -2.20 -35.68
CA THR A 8 -91.40 -3.23 -34.70
C THR A 8 -90.00 -3.76 -34.95
N ALA A 9 -89.61 -3.98 -36.22
CA ALA A 9 -88.29 -4.49 -36.56
C ALA A 9 -87.17 -3.51 -36.15
N VAL A 10 -87.33 -2.21 -36.42
CA VAL A 10 -86.35 -1.17 -36.04
C VAL A 10 -86.23 -1.04 -34.51
N GLN A 11 -87.34 -1.11 -33.78
CA GLN A 11 -87.33 -1.06 -32.32
C GLN A 11 -86.64 -2.28 -31.71
N THR A 12 -86.92 -3.49 -32.21
CA THR A 12 -86.24 -4.70 -31.74
C THR A 12 -84.74 -4.67 -32.01
N SER A 13 -84.30 -4.21 -33.18
CA SER A 13 -82.87 -4.13 -33.52
C SER A 13 -82.12 -3.09 -32.67
N PHE A 14 -82.76 -1.97 -32.33
CA PHE A 14 -82.16 -0.95 -31.46
C PHE A 14 -81.99 -1.46 -30.03
N VAL A 15 -83.01 -2.11 -29.47
CA VAL A 15 -82.93 -2.69 -28.12
C VAL A 15 -81.87 -3.79 -28.08
N LEU A 16 -81.78 -4.64 -29.10
CA LEU A 16 -80.80 -5.72 -29.13
C LEU A 16 -79.36 -5.18 -29.20
N THR A 17 -79.11 -4.17 -30.04
CA THR A 17 -77.79 -3.53 -30.14
C THR A 17 -77.40 -2.83 -28.84
N LEU A 18 -78.34 -2.14 -28.18
CA LEU A 18 -78.11 -1.50 -26.89
C LEU A 18 -77.77 -2.53 -25.80
N LEU A 19 -78.45 -3.67 -25.80
CA LEU A 19 -78.22 -4.76 -24.83
C LEU A 19 -76.84 -5.39 -25.03
N ILE A 20 -76.44 -5.66 -26.28
CA ILE A 20 -75.10 -6.15 -26.62
C ILE A 20 -74.03 -5.14 -26.19
N PHE A 21 -74.26 -3.85 -26.40
CA PHE A 21 -73.33 -2.79 -26.02
C PHE A 21 -73.18 -2.66 -24.49
N ILE A 22 -74.28 -2.74 -23.74
CA ILE A 22 -74.27 -2.74 -22.27
C ILE A 22 -73.54 -3.97 -21.73
N ILE A 23 -73.80 -5.15 -22.29
CA ILE A 23 -73.09 -6.38 -21.90
C ILE A 23 -71.59 -6.24 -22.18
N GLY A 24 -71.21 -5.68 -23.34
CA GLY A 24 -69.81 -5.42 -23.68
C GLY A 24 -69.11 -4.48 -22.68
N ILE A 25 -69.79 -3.41 -22.26
CA ILE A 25 -69.25 -2.46 -21.26
C ILE A 25 -69.13 -3.12 -19.89
N LEU A 26 -70.14 -3.86 -19.44
CA LEU A 26 -70.12 -4.53 -18.13
C LEU A 26 -69.07 -5.63 -18.07
N LEU A 27 -68.90 -6.40 -19.14
CA LEU A 27 -67.85 -7.42 -19.24
C LEU A 27 -66.47 -6.78 -19.18
N ASN A 28 -66.27 -5.66 -19.88
CA ASN A 28 -65.01 -4.92 -19.86
C ASN A 28 -64.72 -4.35 -18.46
N TYR A 29 -65.71 -3.74 -17.80
CA TYR A 29 -65.59 -3.22 -16.45
C TYR A 29 -65.25 -4.31 -15.42
N TYR A 30 -65.86 -5.49 -15.55
CA TYR A 30 -65.57 -6.63 -14.67
C TYR A 30 -64.15 -7.18 -14.88
N LEU A 31 -63.67 -7.22 -16.12
CA LEU A 31 -62.30 -7.62 -16.43
C LEU A 31 -61.26 -6.63 -15.90
N ASP A 32 -61.55 -5.32 -15.89
CA ASP A 32 -60.67 -4.31 -15.31
C ASP A 32 -60.62 -4.42 -13.77
N PHE A 33 -61.74 -4.72 -13.09
CA PHE A 33 -61.78 -4.86 -11.63
C PHE A 33 -60.93 -6.04 -11.12
N PHE A 34 -60.96 -7.19 -11.79
CA PHE A 34 -60.10 -8.34 -11.45
C PHE A 34 -58.60 -8.08 -11.67
N ARG A 35 -58.26 -7.05 -12.44
CA ARG A 35 -56.87 -6.70 -12.76
C ARG A 35 -56.25 -5.75 -11.73
N ILE A 36 -57.07 -4.97 -11.01
CA ILE A 36 -56.63 -4.05 -9.95
C ILE A 36 -56.14 -4.83 -8.71
N ASP A 37 -56.71 -5.99 -8.41
CA ASP A 37 -56.29 -6.84 -7.29
C ASP A 37 -54.85 -7.37 -7.45
N GLN A 38 -54.42 -7.61 -8.70
CA GLN A 38 -53.03 -7.96 -9.02
C GLN A 38 -52.04 -6.81 -8.80
N ILE A 39 -52.52 -5.56 -8.78
CA ILE A 39 -51.67 -4.38 -8.57
C ILE A 39 -51.37 -4.19 -7.08
N GLU A 40 -52.32 -4.51 -6.20
CA GLU A 40 -52.16 -4.44 -4.74
C GLU A 40 -51.23 -5.54 -4.21
N GLU A 41 -51.38 -6.78 -4.70
CA GLU A 41 -50.50 -7.91 -4.36
C GLU A 41 -49.03 -7.64 -4.74
N VAL A 42 -48.82 -6.98 -5.88
CA VAL A 42 -47.49 -6.58 -6.33
C VAL A 42 -46.91 -5.46 -5.45
N LEU A 43 -47.71 -4.52 -4.93
CA LEU A 43 -47.24 -3.47 -4.01
C LEU A 43 -46.78 -4.04 -2.67
N THR A 44 -47.51 -5.02 -2.13
CA THR A 44 -47.14 -5.68 -0.86
C THR A 44 -45.82 -6.45 -0.98
N HIS A 45 -45.59 -7.11 -2.13
CA HIS A 45 -44.31 -7.77 -2.41
C HIS A 45 -43.12 -6.80 -2.46
N HIS A 46 -43.32 -5.59 -2.97
CA HIS A 46 -42.28 -4.56 -3.10
C HIS A 46 -41.81 -3.99 -1.75
N GLU A 47 -42.74 -3.79 -0.81
CA GLU A 47 -42.42 -3.33 0.54
C GLU A 47 -41.63 -4.37 1.33
N LEU A 48 -42.03 -5.65 1.23
CA LEU A 48 -41.34 -6.78 1.84
C LEU A 48 -39.91 -6.93 1.28
N ASP A 49 -39.74 -6.82 -0.03
CA ASP A 49 -38.43 -6.87 -0.69
C ASP A 49 -37.48 -5.73 -0.26
N THR A 50 -38.04 -4.55 0.00
CA THR A 50 -37.26 -3.39 0.46
C THR A 50 -36.89 -3.50 1.94
N ALA A 51 -37.77 -4.08 2.76
CA ALA A 51 -37.48 -4.37 4.16
C ALA A 51 -36.42 -5.48 4.31
N ALA A 52 -36.53 -6.55 3.51
CA ALA A 52 -35.54 -7.63 3.46
C ALA A 52 -34.15 -7.09 3.07
N TYR A 53 -34.08 -6.18 2.10
CA TYR A 53 -32.83 -5.53 1.68
C TYR A 53 -32.11 -4.81 2.83
N ARG A 54 -32.83 -3.95 3.57
CA ARG A 54 -32.23 -3.22 4.69
C ARG A 54 -31.70 -4.16 5.77
N LEU A 55 -32.42 -5.26 6.01
CA LEU A 55 -32.03 -6.27 6.98
C LEU A 55 -30.78 -7.06 6.52
N GLU A 56 -30.72 -7.47 5.26
CA GLU A 56 -29.55 -8.15 4.69
C GLU A 56 -28.30 -7.27 4.77
N GLN A 57 -28.41 -5.98 4.43
CA GLN A 57 -27.30 -5.04 4.53
C GLN A 57 -26.78 -4.93 5.97
N SER A 58 -27.67 -4.71 6.94
CA SER A 58 -27.28 -4.67 8.35
C SER A 58 -26.69 -6.00 8.84
N PHE A 59 -27.18 -7.13 8.34
CA PHE A 59 -26.67 -8.45 8.71
C PHE A 59 -25.26 -8.69 8.15
N VAL A 60 -25.00 -8.37 6.88
CA VAL A 60 -23.67 -8.53 6.26
C VAL A 60 -22.64 -7.62 6.93
N GLU A 61 -23.03 -6.39 7.27
CA GLU A 61 -22.21 -5.45 8.05
C GLU A 61 -21.88 -6.00 9.45
N LEU A 62 -22.82 -6.71 10.09
CA LEU A 62 -22.61 -7.33 11.41
C LEU A 62 -21.76 -8.61 11.36
N THR A 63 -21.86 -9.42 10.31
CA THR A 63 -21.18 -10.73 10.22
C THR A 63 -19.85 -10.69 9.46
N GLY A 64 -19.44 -9.53 8.94
CA GLY A 64 -18.19 -9.38 8.19
C GLY A 64 -18.18 -10.06 6.81
N GLY A 65 -19.35 -10.25 6.20
CA GLY A 65 -19.45 -10.82 4.84
C GLY A 65 -19.09 -9.79 3.77
N SER A 66 -18.78 -10.26 2.54
CA SER A 66 -18.54 -9.36 1.41
C SER A 66 -19.84 -8.70 0.94
N VAL A 67 -20.08 -7.46 1.38
CA VAL A 67 -21.18 -6.58 0.93
C VAL A 67 -21.29 -6.55 -0.59
N CYS A 68 -20.15 -6.54 -1.28
CA CYS A 68 -20.09 -6.44 -2.74
C CYS A 68 -20.68 -7.67 -3.46
N ALA A 69 -20.41 -8.88 -2.99
CA ALA A 69 -20.91 -10.10 -3.63
C ALA A 69 -22.44 -10.26 -3.48
N ALA A 70 -22.99 -9.84 -2.33
CA ALA A 70 -24.44 -9.85 -2.10
C ALA A 70 -25.17 -8.87 -3.03
N MET A 71 -24.57 -7.69 -3.25
CA MET A 71 -25.16 -6.63 -4.07
C MET A 71 -25.15 -6.93 -5.59
N ASP A 72 -24.17 -7.68 -6.10
CA ASP A 72 -24.12 -8.07 -7.53
C ASP A 72 -25.32 -8.93 -7.96
N LYS A 73 -25.70 -9.91 -7.14
CA LYS A 73 -26.89 -10.75 -7.41
C LYS A 73 -28.17 -9.89 -7.46
N ARG A 74 -28.26 -8.91 -6.56
CA ARG A 74 -29.43 -8.02 -6.48
C ARG A 74 -29.53 -7.06 -7.67
N ILE A 75 -28.40 -6.61 -8.23
CA ILE A 75 -28.39 -5.88 -9.50
C ILE A 75 -29.07 -6.69 -10.61
N GLU A 76 -28.77 -7.98 -10.70
CA GLU A 76 -29.35 -8.83 -11.73
C GLU A 76 -30.88 -8.96 -11.58
N ASP A 77 -31.35 -9.12 -10.36
CA ASP A 77 -32.79 -9.20 -10.05
C ASP A 77 -33.50 -7.88 -10.35
N LEU A 78 -32.92 -6.74 -9.94
CA LEU A 78 -33.50 -5.42 -10.20
C LEU A 78 -33.52 -5.09 -11.70
N LYS A 79 -32.50 -5.52 -12.46
CA LYS A 79 -32.49 -5.42 -13.94
C LYS A 79 -33.62 -6.23 -14.56
N LYS A 80 -33.89 -7.45 -14.09
CA LYS A 80 -35.01 -8.28 -14.57
C LYS A 80 -36.35 -7.61 -14.31
N GLU A 81 -36.50 -7.03 -13.13
CA GLU A 81 -37.73 -6.34 -12.75
C GLU A 81 -37.97 -5.06 -13.56
N ILE A 82 -36.97 -4.20 -13.72
CA ILE A 82 -37.06 -3.00 -14.56
C ILE A 82 -37.46 -3.38 -15.99
N ARG A 83 -36.88 -4.45 -16.56
CA ARG A 83 -37.25 -4.95 -17.90
C ARG A 83 -38.70 -5.41 -17.96
N ARG A 84 -39.19 -6.10 -16.94
CA ARG A 84 -40.59 -6.56 -16.87
C ARG A 84 -41.54 -5.36 -16.86
N VAL A 85 -41.34 -4.41 -15.94
CA VAL A 85 -42.20 -3.22 -15.83
C VAL A 85 -42.11 -2.35 -17.09
N GLY A 86 -40.93 -2.21 -17.70
CA GLY A 86 -40.76 -1.49 -18.96
C GLY A 86 -41.48 -2.17 -20.14
N SER A 87 -41.44 -3.51 -20.22
CA SER A 87 -42.18 -4.28 -21.23
C SER A 87 -43.69 -4.18 -21.02
N ASP A 88 -44.14 -4.17 -19.77
CA ASP A 88 -45.56 -3.97 -19.46
C ASP A 88 -45.95 -2.56 -19.90
N LEU A 89 -45.19 -1.52 -19.53
CA LEU A 89 -45.44 -0.13 -19.90
C LEU A 89 -45.49 0.09 -21.43
N SER A 90 -44.61 -0.55 -22.20
CA SER A 90 -44.61 -0.44 -23.67
C SER A 90 -45.78 -1.16 -24.35
N SER A 91 -46.39 -2.13 -23.67
CA SER A 91 -47.60 -2.81 -24.14
C SER A 91 -48.88 -1.99 -23.92
N TYR A 92 -48.84 -0.93 -23.11
CA TYR A 92 -49.93 0.04 -22.95
C TYR A 92 -49.75 1.20 -23.92
N SER A 93 -50.76 1.50 -24.75
CA SER A 93 -50.71 2.67 -25.64
C SER A 93 -51.06 3.95 -24.88
N SER A 94 -50.32 5.03 -25.13
CA SER A 94 -50.58 6.39 -24.62
C SER A 94 -51.95 6.96 -25.00
N PHE A 95 -52.69 6.29 -25.89
CA PHE A 95 -54.00 6.69 -26.43
C PHE A 95 -55.19 5.95 -25.81
N SER A 96 -54.99 5.07 -24.82
CA SER A 96 -56.09 4.34 -24.19
C SER A 96 -56.84 5.23 -23.19
N TRP A 97 -57.97 5.80 -23.62
CA TRP A 97 -58.84 6.65 -22.80
C TRP A 97 -59.38 5.96 -21.54
N PHE A 98 -59.40 4.62 -21.51
CA PHE A 98 -59.90 3.80 -20.40
C PHE A 98 -58.79 3.26 -19.47
N ARG A 99 -57.50 3.51 -19.73
CA ARG A 99 -56.36 2.89 -19.00
C ARG A 99 -55.31 3.90 -18.51
N LYS A 100 -55.67 5.17 -18.40
CA LYS A 100 -54.74 6.25 -18.02
C LYS A 100 -54.15 6.06 -16.62
N THR A 101 -54.95 5.64 -15.65
CA THR A 101 -54.52 5.41 -14.26
C THR A 101 -53.48 4.31 -14.14
N ASP A 102 -53.65 3.22 -14.88
CA ASP A 102 -52.73 2.08 -14.85
C ASP A 102 -51.41 2.42 -15.54
N TYR A 103 -51.49 3.16 -16.64
CA TYR A 103 -50.31 3.68 -17.33
C TYR A 103 -49.51 4.64 -16.44
N ASP A 104 -50.18 5.60 -15.78
CA ASP A 104 -49.54 6.56 -14.88
C ASP A 104 -48.92 5.85 -13.68
N TYR A 105 -49.58 4.84 -13.11
CA TYR A 105 -49.05 4.00 -12.04
C TYR A 105 -47.80 3.20 -12.48
N LEU A 106 -47.86 2.50 -13.62
CA LEU A 106 -46.74 1.74 -14.15
C LEU A 106 -45.55 2.64 -14.49
N LYS A 107 -45.81 3.83 -15.06
CA LYS A 107 -44.79 4.84 -15.37
C LYS A 107 -44.11 5.35 -14.09
N ARG A 108 -44.89 5.66 -13.05
CA ARG A 108 -44.36 6.05 -11.73
C ARG A 108 -43.50 4.94 -11.12
N LYS A 109 -44.01 3.71 -11.10
CA LYS A 109 -43.29 2.53 -10.59
C LYS A 109 -41.97 2.31 -11.35
N TYR A 110 -42.00 2.43 -12.67
CA TYR A 110 -40.82 2.30 -13.51
C TYR A 110 -39.73 3.30 -13.11
N PHE A 111 -40.07 4.57 -12.92
CA PHE A 111 -39.09 5.59 -12.50
C PHE A 111 -38.56 5.36 -11.09
N LEU A 112 -39.39 4.93 -10.14
CA LEU A 112 -38.92 4.60 -8.79
C LEU A 112 -37.90 3.45 -8.81
N LEU A 113 -38.13 2.42 -9.61
CA LEU A 113 -37.20 1.30 -9.76
C LEU A 113 -35.89 1.74 -10.42
N GLN A 114 -35.97 2.59 -11.44
CA GLN A 114 -34.80 3.18 -12.11
C GLN A 114 -33.96 4.03 -11.15
N ILE A 115 -34.59 4.88 -10.34
CA ILE A 115 -33.90 5.70 -9.33
C ILE A 115 -33.25 4.82 -8.25
N LYS A 116 -33.95 3.77 -7.80
CA LYS A 116 -33.40 2.79 -6.84
C LYS A 116 -32.17 2.08 -7.42
N PHE A 117 -32.24 1.66 -8.68
CA PHE A 117 -31.12 1.04 -9.39
C PHE A 117 -29.92 1.97 -9.50
N TYR A 118 -30.14 3.24 -9.86
CA TYR A 118 -29.10 4.27 -9.87
C TYR A 118 -28.42 4.42 -8.49
N SER A 119 -29.21 4.50 -7.42
CA SER A 119 -28.69 4.66 -6.05
C SER A 119 -27.81 3.48 -5.62
N ILE A 120 -28.24 2.25 -5.89
CA ILE A 120 -27.50 1.03 -5.55
C ILE A 120 -26.17 0.98 -6.32
N LEU A 121 -26.20 1.30 -7.63
CA LEU A 121 -25.00 1.33 -8.45
C LEU A 121 -23.99 2.38 -7.99
N LYS A 122 -24.47 3.53 -7.52
CA LYS A 122 -23.61 4.57 -6.96
C LYS A 122 -22.95 4.10 -5.66
N GLU A 123 -23.71 3.51 -4.76
CA GLU A 123 -23.19 2.95 -3.51
C GLU A 123 -22.15 1.84 -3.75
N LEU A 124 -22.43 0.94 -4.70
CA LEU A 124 -21.48 -0.08 -5.13
C LEU A 124 -20.22 0.51 -5.76
N SER A 125 -20.34 1.52 -6.62
CA SER A 125 -19.16 2.17 -7.18
C SER A 125 -18.34 2.90 -6.12
N ASP A 126 -18.96 3.40 -5.06
CA ASP A 126 -18.21 4.09 -4.00
C ASP A 126 -17.56 3.12 -3.01
N LYS A 127 -18.24 2.01 -2.68
CA LYS A 127 -17.81 1.06 -1.64
C LYS A 127 -17.06 -0.16 -2.17
N CYS A 128 -17.29 -0.58 -3.41
CA CYS A 128 -16.75 -1.81 -3.98
C CYS A 128 -15.74 -1.53 -5.09
N ASP A 129 -14.77 -2.44 -5.25
CA ASP A 129 -13.70 -2.41 -6.27
C ASP A 129 -14.20 -2.60 -7.72
N THR A 130 -15.53 -2.65 -7.92
CA THR A 130 -16.20 -2.77 -9.22
C THR A 130 -16.58 -1.38 -9.74
N PRO A 131 -15.97 -0.90 -10.84
CA PRO A 131 -16.25 0.43 -11.37
C PRO A 131 -17.56 0.41 -12.17
N TYR A 132 -18.70 0.59 -11.51
CA TYR A 132 -19.95 0.91 -12.21
C TYR A 132 -19.98 2.40 -12.57
N VAL A 133 -20.49 2.72 -13.77
CA VAL A 133 -20.70 4.10 -14.23
C VAL A 133 -22.21 4.33 -14.33
N PRO A 134 -22.85 4.79 -13.24
CA PRO A 134 -24.27 5.12 -13.27
C PRO A 134 -24.47 6.45 -14.02
N VAL A 135 -25.36 6.43 -15.01
CA VAL A 135 -25.66 7.58 -15.88
C VAL A 135 -27.13 7.95 -15.70
N LEU A 136 -27.42 9.21 -15.34
CA LEU A 136 -28.78 9.74 -15.44
C LEU A 136 -28.97 10.39 -16.80
N PHE A 137 -30.04 10.04 -17.49
CA PHE A 137 -30.40 10.60 -18.78
C PHE A 137 -31.80 11.21 -18.68
N PHE A 138 -31.88 12.54 -18.71
CA PHE A 138 -33.13 13.28 -18.74
C PHE A 138 -33.54 13.54 -20.18
N TYR A 139 -34.73 13.07 -20.56
CA TYR A 139 -35.31 13.23 -21.89
C TYR A 139 -36.61 14.02 -21.84
N GLU A 140 -37.03 14.52 -23.00
CA GLU A 140 -38.33 15.15 -23.21
C GLU A 140 -39.15 14.33 -24.21
N ILE A 141 -40.47 14.26 -24.00
CA ILE A 141 -41.38 13.52 -24.87
C ILE A 141 -41.48 14.22 -26.24
N ASP A 142 -41.55 13.44 -27.32
CA ASP A 142 -41.64 13.91 -28.71
C ASP A 142 -40.44 14.77 -29.19
N ASP A 143 -39.33 14.76 -28.46
CA ASP A 143 -38.07 15.39 -28.87
C ASP A 143 -37.15 14.42 -29.63
N LYS A 144 -36.96 14.69 -30.93
CA LYS A 144 -36.08 13.91 -31.82
C LYS A 144 -34.62 13.91 -31.36
N VAL A 145 -34.18 14.95 -30.65
CA VAL A 145 -32.79 15.04 -30.17
C VAL A 145 -32.59 14.08 -29.00
N SER A 146 -33.54 14.03 -28.07
CA SER A 146 -33.60 13.08 -26.97
C SER A 146 -33.66 11.63 -27.45
N GLU A 147 -34.47 11.34 -28.47
CA GLU A 147 -34.54 10.00 -29.06
C GLU A 147 -33.18 9.55 -29.61
N ARG A 148 -32.52 10.42 -30.40
CA ARG A 148 -31.17 10.14 -30.92
C ARG A 148 -30.14 9.96 -29.81
N GLN A 149 -30.21 10.77 -28.75
CA GLN A 149 -29.32 10.64 -27.62
C GLN A 149 -29.52 9.31 -26.87
N GLY A 150 -30.77 8.84 -26.77
CA GLY A 150 -31.13 7.54 -26.22
C GLY A 150 -30.42 6.39 -26.94
N PHE A 151 -30.43 6.39 -28.28
CA PHE A 151 -29.70 5.38 -29.07
C PHE A 151 -28.19 5.41 -28.84
N VAL A 152 -27.60 6.61 -28.76
CA VAL A 152 -26.16 6.76 -28.47
C VAL A 152 -25.81 6.18 -27.09
N LEU A 153 -26.64 6.41 -26.09
CA LEU A 153 -26.45 5.87 -24.73
C LEU A 153 -26.69 4.37 -24.66
N GLU A 154 -27.62 3.84 -25.45
CA GLU A 154 -27.84 2.41 -25.60
C GLU A 154 -26.59 1.73 -26.17
N ASP A 155 -26.02 2.26 -27.24
CA ASP A 155 -24.78 1.74 -27.85
C ASP A 155 -23.61 1.80 -26.86
N LEU A 156 -23.48 2.90 -26.11
CA LEU A 156 -22.47 3.04 -25.06
C LEU A 156 -22.63 1.98 -23.95
N SER A 157 -23.87 1.68 -23.54
CA SER A 157 -24.15 0.65 -22.53
C SER A 157 -23.91 -0.79 -23.03
N LYS A 158 -24.02 -1.01 -24.35
CA LYS A 158 -23.65 -2.29 -24.99
C LYS A 158 -22.14 -2.45 -25.07
N GLU A 159 -21.41 -1.38 -25.36
CA GLU A 159 -19.94 -1.38 -25.41
C GLU A 159 -19.33 -1.57 -24.01
N TYR A 160 -19.89 -0.91 -22.99
CA TYR A 160 -19.41 -0.96 -21.61
C TYR A 160 -20.46 -1.57 -20.68
N SER A 161 -20.32 -2.87 -20.37
CA SER A 161 -21.24 -3.59 -19.46
C SER A 161 -21.41 -2.97 -18.06
N GLN A 162 -20.45 -2.13 -17.65
CA GLN A 162 -20.39 -1.40 -16.40
C GLN A 162 -21.17 -0.08 -16.44
N VAL A 163 -21.52 0.42 -17.63
CA VAL A 163 -22.33 1.62 -17.81
C VAL A 163 -23.80 1.23 -17.66
N ALA A 164 -24.48 1.94 -16.78
CA ALA A 164 -25.90 1.72 -16.52
C ALA A 164 -26.65 3.03 -16.70
N VAL A 165 -27.51 3.07 -17.72
CA VAL A 165 -28.28 4.25 -18.09
C VAL A 165 -29.65 4.20 -17.42
N THR A 166 -29.93 5.21 -16.59
CA THR A 166 -31.22 5.47 -15.97
C THR A 166 -31.88 6.62 -16.70
N SER A 167 -32.92 6.32 -17.48
CA SER A 167 -33.63 7.30 -18.30
C SER A 167 -34.88 7.82 -17.58
N LEU A 168 -34.99 9.14 -17.44
CA LEU A 168 -36.07 9.83 -16.74
C LEU A 168 -36.69 10.91 -17.62
N ASP A 169 -38.01 10.98 -17.64
CA ASP A 169 -38.74 12.08 -18.28
C ASP A 169 -38.58 13.35 -17.45
N LYS A 170 -37.93 14.37 -18.01
CA LYS A 170 -37.60 15.64 -17.32
C LYS A 170 -38.84 16.32 -16.75
N ASP A 171 -39.96 16.23 -17.47
CA ASP A 171 -41.19 16.96 -17.17
C ASP A 171 -42.23 16.08 -16.46
N TYR A 172 -41.85 14.88 -16.03
CA TYR A 172 -42.76 13.98 -15.32
C TYR A 172 -43.10 14.51 -13.92
N SER A 173 -44.28 15.10 -13.82
CA SER A 173 -44.64 15.89 -12.65
C SER A 173 -45.22 15.08 -11.48
N ASP A 174 -45.64 13.85 -11.74
CA ASP A 174 -46.40 13.00 -10.81
C ASP A 174 -45.51 12.21 -9.84
N GLU A 175 -44.19 12.19 -10.07
CA GLU A 175 -43.20 11.62 -9.14
C GLU A 175 -42.27 12.70 -8.58
N PRO A 176 -42.42 13.08 -7.29
CA PRO A 176 -41.61 14.11 -6.64
C PRO A 176 -40.09 13.87 -6.70
N LEU A 177 -39.63 12.61 -6.70
CA LEU A 177 -38.19 12.32 -6.77
C LEU A 177 -37.57 12.73 -8.12
N VAL A 178 -38.32 12.66 -9.22
CA VAL A 178 -37.84 13.13 -10.52
C VAL A 178 -37.62 14.65 -10.48
N LYS A 179 -38.58 15.41 -9.94
CA LYS A 179 -38.43 16.87 -9.73
C LYS A 179 -37.23 17.21 -8.84
N LEU A 180 -37.03 16.45 -7.77
CA LEU A 180 -35.89 16.65 -6.87
C LEU A 180 -34.56 16.44 -7.61
N LEU A 181 -34.43 15.38 -8.42
CA LEU A 181 -33.22 15.12 -9.20
C LEU A 181 -32.98 16.19 -10.27
N VAL A 182 -34.03 16.64 -10.97
CA VAL A 182 -33.95 17.76 -11.92
C VAL A 182 -33.44 19.03 -11.25
N ALA A 183 -33.94 19.36 -10.05
CA ALA A 183 -33.50 20.51 -9.29
C ALA A 183 -32.07 20.34 -8.75
N GLN A 184 -31.74 19.18 -8.19
CA GLN A 184 -30.42 18.86 -7.62
C GLN A 184 -29.31 18.98 -8.66
N TYR A 185 -29.54 18.49 -9.87
CA TYR A 185 -28.56 18.55 -10.97
C TYR A 185 -28.71 19.80 -11.85
N ASN A 186 -29.62 20.71 -11.49
CA ASN A 186 -29.92 21.95 -12.22
C ASN A 186 -30.15 21.68 -13.72
N VAL A 187 -31.03 20.72 -14.05
CA VAL A 187 -31.33 20.32 -15.42
C VAL A 187 -32.28 21.35 -16.04
N THR A 188 -31.81 22.11 -17.04
CA THR A 188 -32.59 23.20 -17.65
C THR A 188 -33.16 22.88 -19.03
N SER A 189 -32.57 21.92 -19.74
CA SER A 189 -32.96 21.50 -21.08
C SER A 189 -32.89 19.98 -21.24
N ALA A 190 -33.54 19.44 -22.27
CA ALA A 190 -33.41 18.04 -22.69
C ALA A 190 -32.85 17.98 -24.12
N PRO A 191 -32.08 16.92 -24.48
CA PRO A 191 -31.57 15.89 -23.59
C PRO A 191 -30.49 16.41 -22.62
N THR A 192 -30.45 15.88 -21.40
CA THR A 192 -29.35 16.13 -20.45
C THR A 192 -28.82 14.83 -19.89
N ILE A 193 -27.50 14.68 -19.89
CA ILE A 193 -26.78 13.50 -19.38
C ILE A 193 -25.99 13.92 -18.16
N ILE A 194 -26.11 13.16 -17.08
CA ILE A 194 -25.32 13.32 -15.86
C ILE A 194 -24.40 12.11 -15.68
N PHE A 195 -23.10 12.37 -15.69
CA PHE A 195 -22.04 11.43 -15.31
C PHE A 195 -21.50 11.81 -13.94
N ASP A 196 -21.93 11.12 -12.89
CA ASP A 196 -21.63 11.48 -11.49
C ASP A 196 -21.97 12.96 -11.16
N SER A 197 -20.99 13.88 -11.27
CA SER A 197 -21.16 15.32 -11.05
C SER A 197 -21.03 16.17 -12.33
N VAL A 198 -20.75 15.56 -13.47
CA VAL A 198 -20.58 16.25 -14.75
C VAL A 198 -21.91 16.26 -15.50
N ARG A 199 -22.45 17.47 -15.74
CA ARG A 199 -23.66 17.72 -16.53
C ARG A 199 -23.29 18.02 -17.99
N LYS A 200 -23.94 17.34 -18.93
CA LYS A 200 -23.87 17.65 -20.37
C LYS A 200 -25.29 17.88 -20.90
N GLU A 201 -25.55 19.09 -21.36
CA GLU A 201 -26.82 19.47 -21.96
C GLU A 201 -26.73 19.43 -23.49
N GLY A 202 -27.80 19.01 -24.16
CA GLY A 202 -27.86 18.85 -25.61
C GLY A 202 -27.26 17.54 -26.12
N TYR A 203 -27.28 17.40 -27.45
CA TYR A 203 -26.79 16.18 -28.11
C TYR A 203 -25.27 16.03 -27.96
N THR A 204 -24.84 14.90 -27.42
CA THR A 204 -23.43 14.54 -27.19
C THR A 204 -23.06 13.29 -27.99
N TYR A 205 -21.99 13.38 -28.77
CA TYR A 205 -21.52 12.27 -29.62
C TYR A 205 -20.86 11.16 -28.80
N VAL A 206 -20.94 9.92 -29.32
CA VAL A 206 -20.41 8.71 -28.67
C VAL A 206 -18.92 8.83 -28.31
N GLY A 207 -18.09 9.45 -29.16
CA GLY A 207 -16.65 9.59 -28.89
C GLY A 207 -16.35 10.42 -27.62
N GLU A 208 -17.13 11.47 -27.39
CA GLU A 208 -16.98 12.32 -26.20
C GLU A 208 -17.48 11.63 -24.93
N LEU A 209 -18.56 10.86 -25.05
CA LEU A 209 -19.10 10.03 -23.97
C LEU A 209 -18.14 8.89 -23.63
N ASN A 210 -17.55 8.24 -24.63
CA ASN A 210 -16.59 7.16 -24.48
C ASN A 210 -15.34 7.65 -23.70
N ALA A 211 -14.77 8.79 -24.09
CA ALA A 211 -13.66 9.39 -23.34
C ALA A 211 -14.02 9.72 -21.87
N THR A 212 -15.27 10.08 -21.60
CA THR A 212 -15.77 10.37 -20.25
C THR A 212 -15.95 9.09 -19.43
N VAL A 213 -16.64 8.08 -19.99
CA VAL A 213 -16.84 6.76 -19.38
C VAL A 213 -15.51 6.09 -19.07
N LEU A 214 -14.60 6.07 -20.05
CA LEU A 214 -13.27 5.52 -19.85
C LEU A 214 -12.59 6.21 -18.67
N ARG A 215 -12.60 7.55 -18.58
CA ARG A 215 -12.03 8.28 -17.44
C ARG A 215 -12.64 7.88 -16.09
N MET A 216 -13.94 7.63 -16.03
CA MET A 216 -14.63 7.26 -14.79
C MET A 216 -14.41 5.80 -14.38
N LEU A 217 -14.31 4.89 -15.36
CA LEU A 217 -13.91 3.50 -15.13
C LEU A 217 -12.48 3.40 -14.60
N ARG A 218 -11.67 4.42 -14.81
CA ARG A 218 -10.24 4.47 -14.49
C ARG A 218 -10.02 5.06 -13.10
N ARG A 219 -10.27 4.26 -12.05
CA ARG A 219 -9.89 4.65 -10.68
C ARG A 219 -8.37 4.80 -10.57
N VAL A 220 -7.95 5.88 -9.93
CA VAL A 220 -6.54 6.18 -9.66
C VAL A 220 -6.20 5.60 -8.30
N ASP A 221 -5.18 4.74 -8.27
CA ASP A 221 -4.49 4.27 -7.07
C ASP A 221 -5.45 3.77 -5.97
N HIS A 222 -6.49 3.04 -6.39
CA HIS A 222 -7.65 2.75 -5.57
C HIS A 222 -7.32 2.01 -4.27
N ALA A 223 -6.46 0.99 -4.37
CA ALA A 223 -6.02 0.19 -3.23
C ALA A 223 -5.20 0.99 -2.20
N ALA A 224 -4.69 2.17 -2.58
CA ALA A 224 -3.90 3.04 -1.73
C ALA A 224 -4.71 4.24 -1.17
N ARG A 225 -6.00 4.38 -1.52
CA ARG A 225 -6.82 5.57 -1.22
C ARG A 225 -6.86 5.94 0.27
N GLU A 226 -6.84 4.94 1.15
CA GLU A 226 -6.94 5.09 2.60
C GLU A 226 -5.58 5.11 3.31
N LYS A 227 -4.47 5.03 2.57
CA LYS A 227 -3.13 4.97 3.16
C LYS A 227 -2.63 6.38 3.49
N ASP A 228 -2.00 6.51 4.66
CA ASP A 228 -1.43 7.77 5.12
C ASP A 228 0.03 7.92 4.68
N PHE A 229 0.23 8.45 3.48
CA PHE A 229 1.56 8.76 2.96
C PHE A 229 2.23 9.97 3.63
N LEU A 230 1.55 10.66 4.54
CA LEU A 230 2.11 11.73 5.35
C LEU A 230 2.65 11.25 6.70
N LEU A 231 2.41 9.98 7.07
CA LEU A 231 2.88 9.38 8.32
C LEU A 231 4.39 9.62 8.56
N VAL A 232 5.22 9.24 7.57
CA VAL A 232 6.67 9.35 7.67
C VAL A 232 7.15 10.81 7.53
N PRO A 233 6.69 11.60 6.53
CA PRO A 233 7.01 13.03 6.45
C PRO A 233 6.72 13.80 7.74
N HIS A 234 5.55 13.60 8.36
CA HIS A 234 5.19 14.26 9.61
C HIS A 234 6.09 13.81 10.77
N ALA A 235 6.36 12.50 10.89
CA ALA A 235 7.26 11.99 11.92
C ALA A 235 8.69 12.53 11.78
N ALA A 236 9.14 12.76 10.54
CA ALA A 236 10.44 13.35 10.23
C ALA A 236 10.48 14.88 10.37
N GLY A 237 9.33 15.56 10.57
CA GLY A 237 9.25 17.02 10.64
C GLY A 237 9.44 17.71 9.28
N LEU A 238 9.15 17.01 8.18
CA LEU A 238 9.38 17.48 6.81
C LEU A 238 8.43 18.61 6.40
N ASN A 239 8.97 19.67 5.79
CA ASN A 239 8.16 20.57 4.99
C ASN A 239 7.81 19.89 3.67
N VAL A 240 6.58 19.39 3.58
CA VAL A 240 6.08 18.59 2.47
C VAL A 240 6.06 19.37 1.14
N GLU A 241 5.74 20.67 1.18
CA GLU A 241 5.68 21.50 -0.04
C GLU A 241 7.08 21.71 -0.63
N GLU A 242 8.06 21.99 0.22
CA GLU A 242 9.46 22.14 -0.18
C GLU A 242 10.03 20.82 -0.71
N TRP A 243 9.77 19.71 0.00
CA TRP A 243 10.19 18.38 -0.47
C TRP A 243 9.58 18.02 -1.83
N ALA A 244 8.30 18.32 -2.03
CA ALA A 244 7.63 18.10 -3.30
C ALA A 244 8.24 18.95 -4.42
N ALA A 245 8.51 20.24 -4.16
CA ALA A 245 9.14 21.14 -5.13
C ALA A 245 10.53 20.64 -5.55
N ASP A 246 11.35 20.22 -4.59
CA ASP A 246 12.70 19.70 -4.85
C ASP A 246 12.71 18.43 -5.69
N LEU A 247 11.80 17.49 -5.41
CA LEU A 247 11.67 16.29 -6.23
C LEU A 247 11.18 16.61 -7.64
N LEU A 248 10.23 17.55 -7.78
CA LEU A 248 9.74 17.96 -9.09
C LEU A 248 10.81 18.65 -9.93
N ASP A 249 11.70 19.44 -9.32
CA ASP A 249 12.88 19.99 -10.01
C ASP A 249 13.82 18.87 -10.49
N GLN A 250 14.03 17.83 -9.68
CA GLN A 250 14.85 16.68 -10.08
C GLN A 250 14.29 15.92 -11.28
N LYS A 251 12.96 15.82 -11.40
CA LYS A 251 12.30 15.14 -12.52
C LYS A 251 12.76 15.67 -13.89
N ASP A 252 13.02 16.97 -13.97
CA ASP A 252 13.39 17.66 -15.21
C ASP A 252 14.89 17.55 -15.53
N ARG A 253 15.67 16.94 -14.63
CA ARG A 253 17.09 16.63 -14.84
C ARG A 253 17.26 15.33 -15.66
N ASN A 254 18.52 15.01 -15.95
CA ASN A 254 18.89 13.78 -16.65
C ASN A 254 18.89 12.58 -15.68
N ILE A 255 17.70 12.05 -15.39
CA ILE A 255 17.47 10.87 -14.54
C ILE A 255 16.69 9.80 -15.30
N SER A 256 16.68 8.56 -14.81
CA SER A 256 15.94 7.46 -15.46
C SER A 256 14.42 7.71 -15.46
N ASP A 257 13.72 7.23 -16.48
CA ASP A 257 12.26 7.39 -16.54
C ASP A 257 11.54 6.69 -15.37
N PHE A 258 12.06 5.56 -14.89
CA PHE A 258 11.53 4.93 -13.67
C PHE A 258 11.53 5.91 -12.48
N ALA A 259 12.64 6.62 -12.29
CA ALA A 259 12.77 7.62 -11.23
C ALA A 259 11.82 8.81 -11.41
N ARG A 260 11.64 9.29 -12.66
CA ARG A 260 10.64 10.33 -12.98
C ARG A 260 9.23 9.89 -12.64
N GLY A 261 8.88 8.65 -12.98
CA GLY A 261 7.60 8.03 -12.62
C GLY A 261 7.42 7.96 -11.11
N ASP A 262 8.42 7.48 -10.36
CA ASP A 262 8.37 7.41 -8.91
C ASP A 262 8.23 8.79 -8.26
N ILE A 263 8.94 9.81 -8.75
CA ILE A 263 8.78 11.20 -8.28
C ILE A 263 7.34 11.67 -8.45
N LEU A 264 6.75 11.52 -9.64
CA LEU A 264 5.39 11.98 -9.90
C LEU A 264 4.35 11.22 -9.07
N LEU A 265 4.54 9.90 -8.90
CA LEU A 265 3.64 9.09 -8.09
C LEU A 265 3.75 9.48 -6.61
N ALA A 266 4.96 9.61 -6.08
CA ALA A 266 5.19 9.92 -4.69
C ALA A 266 4.68 11.33 -4.33
N VAL A 267 5.03 12.33 -5.13
CA VAL A 267 4.52 13.70 -4.95
C VAL A 267 3.01 13.75 -5.18
N GLY A 268 2.49 13.04 -6.18
CA GLY A 268 1.06 12.96 -6.46
C GLY A 268 0.26 12.40 -5.29
N ARG A 269 0.77 11.38 -4.59
CA ARG A 269 0.15 10.81 -3.39
C ARG A 269 0.16 11.77 -2.22
N VAL A 270 1.33 12.33 -1.92
CA VAL A 270 1.55 13.24 -0.80
C VAL A 270 0.72 14.52 -0.96
N MET A 271 0.64 15.06 -2.18
CA MET A 271 -0.14 16.26 -2.52
C MET A 271 -1.60 15.95 -2.91
N LYS A 272 -2.01 14.67 -2.89
CA LYS A 272 -3.33 14.19 -3.33
C LYS A 272 -3.72 14.63 -4.76
N ASN A 273 -2.73 14.77 -5.64
CA ASN A 273 -2.91 15.16 -7.04
C ASN A 273 -3.06 13.92 -7.95
N LYS A 274 -4.31 13.63 -8.35
CA LYS A 274 -4.66 12.49 -9.21
C LYS A 274 -4.06 12.57 -10.62
N SER A 275 -3.90 13.77 -11.19
CA SER A 275 -3.31 13.93 -12.52
C SER A 275 -1.87 13.46 -12.49
N MET A 276 -1.08 13.94 -11.53
CA MET A 276 0.34 13.55 -11.40
C MET A 276 0.52 12.05 -11.21
N MET A 277 -0.34 11.42 -10.39
CA MET A 277 -0.33 9.96 -10.24
C MET A 277 -0.56 9.25 -11.58
N CYS A 278 -1.49 9.72 -12.41
CA CYS A 278 -1.70 9.15 -13.74
C CYS A 278 -0.59 9.49 -14.74
N ASP A 279 -0.08 10.70 -14.69
CA ASP A 279 1.02 11.17 -15.55
C ASP A 279 2.32 10.40 -15.25
N SER A 280 2.47 9.84 -14.05
CA SER A 280 3.60 8.95 -13.70
C SER A 280 3.71 7.74 -14.64
N LEU A 281 2.58 7.22 -15.13
CA LEU A 281 2.50 5.99 -15.90
C LEU A 281 3.16 6.08 -17.27
N GLN A 282 3.21 7.26 -17.88
CA GLN A 282 3.91 7.47 -19.16
C GLN A 282 5.42 7.22 -19.04
N PHE A 283 5.99 7.51 -17.87
CA PHE A 283 7.41 7.29 -17.60
C PHE A 283 7.67 5.81 -17.32
N PHE A 284 6.77 5.11 -16.63
CA PHE A 284 6.88 3.66 -16.46
C PHE A 284 6.75 2.89 -17.80
N ASP A 285 5.96 3.38 -18.75
CA ASP A 285 5.89 2.79 -20.10
C ASP A 285 7.19 2.96 -20.90
N SER A 286 7.87 4.08 -20.67
CA SER A 286 9.11 4.45 -21.38
C SER A 286 10.36 3.93 -20.65
N ALA A 287 10.20 3.47 -19.40
CA ALA A 287 11.28 2.93 -18.60
C ALA A 287 11.91 1.71 -19.31
N THR A 288 13.24 1.60 -19.20
CA THR A 288 14.04 0.51 -19.73
C THR A 288 14.49 -0.39 -18.58
N PRO A 289 13.77 -1.47 -18.25
CA PRO A 289 14.09 -2.29 -17.09
C PRO A 289 15.45 -2.98 -17.24
N ARG A 290 16.27 -2.92 -16.20
CA ARG A 290 17.62 -3.51 -16.14
C ARG A 290 17.59 -5.00 -15.82
N THR A 291 16.56 -5.44 -15.12
CA THR A 291 16.40 -6.83 -14.65
C THR A 291 14.96 -7.30 -14.86
N PRO A 292 14.71 -8.62 -14.91
CA PRO A 292 13.34 -9.13 -14.91
C PRO A 292 12.55 -8.72 -13.65
N TRP A 293 13.21 -8.58 -12.50
CA TRP A 293 12.61 -8.05 -11.27
C TRP A 293 12.04 -6.63 -11.46
N GLU A 294 12.79 -5.76 -12.14
CA GLU A 294 12.36 -4.40 -12.46
C GLU A 294 11.27 -4.38 -13.53
N LEU A 295 11.32 -5.31 -14.51
CA LEU A 295 10.25 -5.47 -15.50
C LEU A 295 8.92 -5.87 -14.85
N ALA A 296 8.95 -6.85 -13.94
CA ALA A 296 7.77 -7.22 -13.14
C ALA A 296 7.23 -6.00 -12.38
N LEU A 297 8.13 -5.20 -11.80
CA LEU A 297 7.75 -4.00 -11.06
C LEU A 297 7.07 -2.91 -11.92
N VAL A 298 7.48 -2.74 -13.18
CA VAL A 298 6.78 -1.85 -14.13
C VAL A 298 5.34 -2.31 -14.35
N TYR A 299 5.12 -3.62 -14.49
CA TYR A 299 3.78 -4.18 -14.67
C TYR A 299 2.93 -4.11 -13.41
N GLU A 300 3.50 -4.39 -12.24
CA GLU A 300 2.82 -4.24 -10.94
C GLU A 300 2.46 -2.78 -10.67
N THR A 301 3.35 -1.84 -10.99
CA THR A 301 3.08 -0.39 -10.91
C THR A 301 1.90 0.00 -11.78
N SER A 302 1.89 -0.47 -13.04
CA SER A 302 0.79 -0.24 -13.98
C SER A 302 -0.55 -0.79 -13.48
N ALA A 303 -0.52 -1.93 -12.79
CA ALA A 303 -1.69 -2.53 -12.18
C ALA A 303 -2.17 -1.77 -10.93
N ALA A 304 -1.24 -1.30 -10.09
CA ALA A 304 -1.53 -0.63 -8.82
C ALA A 304 -2.07 0.80 -9.00
N VAL A 305 -1.37 1.63 -9.79
CA VAL A 305 -1.71 3.06 -9.96
C VAL A 305 -3.00 3.25 -10.76
N GLY A 306 -3.36 2.31 -11.65
CA GLY A 306 -4.63 2.37 -12.38
C GLY A 306 -4.63 3.42 -13.49
N CYS A 307 -5.56 4.39 -13.46
CA CYS A 307 -5.64 5.52 -14.43
C CYS A 307 -5.98 5.20 -15.89
N GLY A 308 -6.48 4.00 -16.20
CA GLY A 308 -6.51 3.61 -17.61
C GLY A 308 -6.54 2.14 -17.83
N ARG A 309 -5.75 1.53 -16.96
CA ARG A 309 -5.08 0.31 -17.23
C ARG A 309 -5.92 -0.83 -16.72
N THR A 310 -6.17 -1.79 -17.60
CA THR A 310 -6.85 -3.02 -17.21
C THR A 310 -5.94 -3.79 -16.26
N LYS A 311 -6.24 -3.74 -14.95
CA LYS A 311 -5.49 -4.43 -13.88
C LYS A 311 -5.21 -5.89 -14.23
N LYS A 312 -6.21 -6.60 -14.76
CA LYS A 312 -6.09 -7.98 -15.26
C LYS A 312 -4.95 -8.16 -16.27
N VAL A 313 -4.81 -7.27 -17.25
CA VAL A 313 -3.77 -7.36 -18.29
C VAL A 313 -2.38 -7.22 -17.68
N TRP A 314 -2.18 -6.21 -16.84
CA TRP A 314 -0.87 -5.92 -16.26
C TRP A 314 -0.45 -6.93 -15.21
N LEU A 315 -1.38 -7.42 -14.38
CA LEU A 315 -1.11 -8.52 -13.46
C LEU A 315 -0.81 -9.84 -14.19
N THR A 316 -1.47 -10.10 -15.33
CA THR A 316 -1.15 -11.27 -16.17
C THR A 316 0.26 -11.18 -16.72
N LYS A 317 0.69 -9.99 -17.18
CA LYS A 317 2.07 -9.76 -17.63
C LYS A 317 3.07 -9.91 -16.49
N ALA A 318 2.79 -9.35 -15.31
CA ALA A 318 3.63 -9.54 -14.12
C ALA A 318 3.75 -11.03 -13.77
N ALA A 319 2.66 -11.79 -13.78
CA ALA A 319 2.66 -13.22 -13.52
C ALA A 319 3.52 -14.01 -14.53
N GLN A 320 3.56 -13.60 -15.80
CA GLN A 320 4.43 -14.21 -16.81
C GLN A 320 5.91 -13.99 -16.48
N VAL A 321 6.29 -12.78 -16.06
CA VAL A 321 7.66 -12.47 -15.64
C VAL A 321 8.05 -13.29 -14.41
N TRP A 322 7.18 -13.38 -13.39
CA TRP A 322 7.46 -14.18 -12.20
C TRP A 322 7.60 -15.67 -12.47
N ASN A 323 6.81 -16.22 -13.38
CA ASN A 323 7.01 -17.61 -13.82
C ASN A 323 8.36 -17.80 -14.51
N SER A 324 8.81 -16.82 -15.32
CA SER A 324 10.13 -16.90 -15.97
C SER A 324 11.30 -16.83 -14.98
N LEU A 325 11.07 -16.26 -13.79
CA LEU A 325 12.01 -16.24 -12.68
C LEU A 325 11.93 -17.48 -11.78
N ASN A 326 11.05 -18.44 -12.08
CA ASN A 326 10.71 -19.60 -11.23
C ASN A 326 10.04 -19.25 -9.89
N HIS A 327 9.37 -18.09 -9.77
CA HIS A 327 8.52 -17.73 -8.62
C HIS A 327 7.05 -18.07 -8.92
N SER A 328 6.73 -19.35 -9.04
CA SER A 328 5.38 -19.82 -9.40
C SER A 328 4.33 -19.37 -8.38
N TRP A 329 4.65 -19.43 -7.08
CA TRP A 329 3.75 -19.00 -6.01
C TRP A 329 3.31 -17.54 -6.20
N ARG A 330 4.24 -16.67 -6.57
CA ARG A 330 3.99 -15.23 -6.77
C ARG A 330 3.19 -14.98 -8.04
N ALA A 331 3.51 -15.73 -9.10
CA ALA A 331 2.72 -15.69 -10.33
C ALA A 331 1.26 -16.11 -10.09
N ASP A 332 1.02 -17.10 -9.23
CA ASP A 332 -0.33 -17.56 -8.91
C ASP A 332 -1.13 -16.56 -8.09
N VAL A 333 -0.49 -15.84 -7.16
CA VAL A 333 -1.11 -14.67 -6.48
C VAL A 333 -1.59 -13.66 -7.52
N TYR A 334 -0.76 -13.34 -8.52
CA TYR A 334 -1.12 -12.33 -9.53
C TYR A 334 -2.17 -12.80 -10.51
N LYS A 335 -2.19 -14.09 -10.88
CA LYS A 335 -3.29 -14.67 -11.66
C LYS A 335 -4.62 -14.58 -10.90
N ALA A 336 -4.62 -14.93 -9.61
CA ALA A 336 -5.82 -14.82 -8.78
C ALA A 336 -6.32 -13.37 -8.72
N LEU A 337 -5.43 -12.41 -8.44
CA LEU A 337 -5.77 -10.98 -8.43
C LEU A 337 -6.23 -10.47 -9.80
N ALA A 338 -5.65 -10.96 -10.90
CA ALA A 338 -6.05 -10.62 -12.26
C ALA A 338 -7.47 -11.12 -12.61
N GLU A 339 -7.87 -12.24 -12.02
CA GLU A 339 -9.18 -12.88 -12.19
C GLU A 339 -10.22 -12.39 -11.17
N GLY A 340 -9.85 -11.50 -10.24
CA GLY A 340 -10.73 -11.01 -9.18
C GLY A 340 -11.02 -12.07 -8.11
N ARG A 341 -10.14 -13.08 -7.96
CA ARG A 341 -10.24 -14.13 -6.95
C ARG A 341 -9.33 -13.83 -5.76
N GLU A 342 -9.72 -14.33 -4.60
CA GLU A 342 -8.86 -14.34 -3.41
C GLU A 342 -7.60 -15.19 -3.65
N PRO A 343 -6.38 -14.62 -3.50
CA PRO A 343 -5.14 -15.40 -3.61
C PRO A 343 -4.95 -16.29 -2.39
N THR A 344 -4.31 -17.44 -2.58
CA THR A 344 -3.88 -18.30 -1.47
C THR A 344 -2.60 -17.74 -0.88
N LEU A 345 -2.65 -17.26 0.37
CA LEU A 345 -1.52 -16.67 1.09
C LEU A 345 -1.24 -17.48 2.35
N VAL A 346 0.02 -17.84 2.58
CA VAL A 346 0.45 -18.54 3.80
C VAL A 346 1.17 -17.56 4.70
N ILE A 347 0.57 -17.22 5.84
CA ILE A 347 1.10 -16.23 6.79
C ILE A 347 1.47 -16.95 8.08
N GLU A 348 2.77 -17.06 8.35
CA GLU A 348 3.35 -17.75 9.51
C GLU A 348 4.37 -16.82 10.19
N PRO A 349 3.92 -15.86 11.02
CA PRO A 349 4.81 -14.90 11.67
C PRO A 349 5.89 -15.60 12.48
N ALA A 350 7.14 -15.17 12.30
CA ALA A 350 8.29 -15.71 13.00
C ALA A 350 8.88 -14.69 13.98
N VAL A 351 9.29 -15.16 15.15
CA VAL A 351 9.89 -14.34 16.20
C VAL A 351 11.14 -15.03 16.74
N ILE A 352 12.20 -14.25 16.97
CA ILE A 352 13.44 -14.71 17.59
C ILE A 352 13.58 -14.13 19.00
N GLN A 353 14.09 -14.96 19.92
CA GLN A 353 14.36 -14.59 21.31
C GLN A 353 15.74 -15.10 21.72
N PRO A 354 16.46 -14.43 22.65
CA PRO A 354 17.78 -14.86 23.10
C PRO A 354 17.75 -16.25 23.75
N VAL A 355 18.81 -17.04 23.52
CA VAL A 355 19.05 -18.34 24.16
C VAL A 355 20.29 -18.26 25.03
N LEU A 356 20.10 -18.17 26.35
CA LEU A 356 21.20 -17.91 27.28
C LEU A 356 21.62 -19.17 28.06
N PRO A 357 22.92 -19.35 28.35
CA PRO A 357 23.37 -20.39 29.27
C PRO A 357 22.94 -20.06 30.70
N LYS A 358 22.80 -21.11 31.55
CA LYS A 358 22.31 -20.95 32.93
C LYS A 358 23.19 -20.03 33.78
N GLN A 359 24.51 -20.18 33.71
CA GLN A 359 25.50 -19.35 34.43
C GLN A 359 26.85 -19.38 33.69
N ALA A 360 27.50 -18.23 33.58
CA ALA A 360 28.83 -18.07 33.02
C ALA A 360 29.70 -17.13 33.88
N ARG A 361 31.01 -17.34 33.91
CA ARG A 361 31.98 -16.54 34.70
C ARG A 361 32.41 -15.25 33.99
N GLY A 362 32.25 -15.22 32.68
CA GLY A 362 32.58 -14.09 31.83
C GLY A 362 31.98 -14.28 30.44
N VAL A 363 32.19 -13.29 29.59
CA VAL A 363 31.73 -13.29 28.20
C VAL A 363 32.75 -12.60 27.32
N GLU A 364 33.02 -13.18 26.16
CA GLU A 364 33.80 -12.54 25.10
C GLU A 364 32.84 -12.05 24.02
N ILE A 365 32.85 -10.74 23.78
CA ILE A 365 32.04 -10.04 22.77
C ILE A 365 32.95 -9.54 21.65
N GLY A 366 32.43 -9.31 20.45
CA GLY A 366 33.17 -8.75 19.33
C GLY A 366 34.09 -9.76 18.63
N ARG A 367 33.96 -11.07 18.91
CA ARG A 367 34.80 -12.10 18.30
C ARG A 367 34.39 -12.44 16.87
N THR A 368 33.12 -12.23 16.53
CA THR A 368 32.57 -12.66 15.23
C THR A 368 33.24 -11.89 14.11
N ARG A 369 33.70 -12.60 13.08
CA ARG A 369 34.32 -12.03 11.88
C ARG A 369 33.61 -12.59 10.66
N ILE A 370 33.23 -11.71 9.73
CA ILE A 370 32.71 -12.10 8.43
C ILE A 370 33.71 -11.67 7.36
N GLU A 371 34.23 -12.64 6.63
CA GLU A 371 35.12 -12.41 5.48
C GLU A 371 34.30 -12.15 4.22
N ILE A 372 34.77 -11.18 3.43
CA ILE A 372 34.18 -10.75 2.17
C ILE A 372 35.18 -11.07 1.05
N PRO A 373 35.13 -12.31 0.50
CA PRO A 373 36.05 -12.69 -0.56
C PRO A 373 35.75 -11.95 -1.86
N PRO A 374 36.75 -11.71 -2.74
CA PRO A 374 36.53 -11.22 -4.09
C PRO A 374 35.53 -12.11 -4.86
N GLY A 375 34.66 -11.49 -5.65
CA GLY A 375 33.60 -12.18 -6.39
C GLY A 375 32.31 -12.42 -5.60
N SER A 376 32.28 -12.09 -4.30
CA SER A 376 31.05 -12.25 -3.49
C SER A 376 29.87 -11.51 -4.11
N ARG A 377 28.68 -12.12 -4.02
CA ARG A 377 27.39 -11.51 -4.36
C ARG A 377 26.77 -10.95 -3.09
N ILE A 378 26.63 -9.62 -3.04
CA ILE A 378 26.08 -8.89 -1.90
C ILE A 378 24.71 -8.34 -2.28
N VAL A 379 23.67 -8.82 -1.61
CA VAL A 379 22.33 -8.26 -1.72
C VAL A 379 22.16 -7.15 -0.67
N THR A 380 21.65 -6.00 -1.10
CA THR A 380 21.47 -4.82 -0.23
C THR A 380 20.10 -4.22 -0.41
N GLN A 381 19.66 -3.44 0.57
CA GLN A 381 18.39 -2.72 0.49
C GLN A 381 18.48 -1.52 -0.48
N VAL A 382 17.33 -1.02 -0.91
CA VAL A 382 17.24 0.12 -1.83
C VAL A 382 17.27 1.44 -1.07
N ASP A 383 16.39 1.58 -0.08
CA ASP A 383 16.29 2.81 0.73
C ASP A 383 17.59 3.04 1.51
N ARG A 384 18.20 4.23 1.40
CA ARG A 384 19.53 4.56 1.97
C ARG A 384 20.70 3.73 1.44
N GLY A 385 20.43 2.85 0.47
CA GLY A 385 21.41 2.03 -0.23
C GLY A 385 21.73 2.62 -1.60
N THR A 386 20.76 2.54 -2.51
CA THR A 386 20.87 3.07 -3.88
C THR A 386 20.11 4.37 -4.08
N ARG A 387 19.03 4.59 -3.33
CA ARG A 387 18.24 5.82 -3.39
C ARG A 387 17.52 6.06 -2.07
N ASP A 388 17.02 7.28 -1.88
CA ASP A 388 16.32 7.67 -0.65
C ASP A 388 15.22 8.67 -1.02
N TRP A 389 13.96 8.25 -0.87
CA TRP A 389 12.82 9.09 -1.23
C TRP A 389 12.62 10.24 -0.23
N LEU A 390 12.91 10.01 1.06
CA LEU A 390 12.74 10.99 2.12
C LEU A 390 13.85 12.04 2.04
N GLY A 391 15.08 11.59 1.78
CA GLY A 391 16.28 12.41 1.57
C GLY A 391 16.35 13.11 0.21
N ARG A 392 15.29 13.07 -0.61
CA ARG A 392 15.22 13.71 -1.93
C ARG A 392 16.28 13.16 -2.92
N GLN A 393 16.64 11.88 -2.83
CA GLN A 393 17.65 11.23 -3.69
C GLN A 393 17.01 10.14 -4.58
N LEU A 394 16.01 10.52 -5.39
CA LEU A 394 15.35 9.64 -6.38
C LEU A 394 15.87 9.90 -7.80
N ASN A 395 17.16 9.70 -8.03
CA ASN A 395 17.83 10.02 -9.31
C ASN A 395 17.98 8.83 -10.27
N GLN A 396 17.66 7.61 -9.83
CA GLN A 396 17.84 6.39 -10.59
C GLN A 396 16.72 5.38 -10.31
N SER A 397 16.65 4.34 -11.15
CA SER A 397 15.74 3.23 -10.95
C SER A 397 16.13 2.44 -9.68
N PRO A 398 15.20 1.72 -9.03
CA PRO A 398 15.47 0.98 -7.80
C PRO A 398 16.63 -0.02 -7.94
N SER A 399 16.77 -0.64 -9.13
CA SER A 399 17.85 -1.56 -9.46
C SER A 399 19.09 -0.88 -10.07
N GLY A 400 19.16 0.45 -9.95
CA GLY A 400 20.28 1.25 -10.44
C GLY A 400 21.59 0.95 -9.69
N PRO A 401 22.75 1.13 -10.35
CA PRO A 401 24.05 0.76 -9.78
C PRO A 401 24.64 1.84 -8.85
N GLY A 402 24.05 3.04 -8.82
CA GLY A 402 24.53 4.12 -7.96
C GLY A 402 24.30 3.76 -6.50
N LEU A 403 25.30 4.01 -5.66
CA LEU A 403 25.20 3.87 -4.21
C LEU A 403 25.25 5.24 -3.57
N LEU A 404 24.45 5.44 -2.52
CA LEU A 404 24.46 6.66 -1.75
C LEU A 404 25.65 6.67 -0.80
N ASN A 405 26.37 7.79 -0.74
CA ASN A 405 27.50 8.00 0.18
C ASN A 405 27.21 9.05 1.25
N VAL A 406 26.20 9.89 1.04
CA VAL A 406 25.72 10.90 1.96
C VAL A 406 24.23 10.67 2.14
N MET A 407 23.81 10.65 3.40
CA MET A 407 22.41 10.61 3.79
C MET A 407 22.20 11.62 4.91
N SER A 408 21.04 12.26 4.91
CA SER A 408 20.64 13.13 6.00
C SER A 408 19.41 12.58 6.72
N GLU A 409 19.62 11.91 7.86
CA GLU A 409 18.51 11.54 8.78
C GLU A 409 17.89 12.78 9.46
N ARG A 410 18.54 13.95 9.35
CA ARG A 410 18.07 15.25 9.84
C ARG A 410 17.74 16.13 8.64
N LEU A 411 16.70 16.94 8.70
CA LEU A 411 16.40 17.87 7.61
C LEU A 411 17.43 19.01 7.49
N VAL A 412 18.27 19.21 8.52
CA VAL A 412 19.31 20.25 8.57
C VAL A 412 20.56 19.69 9.28
N TYR A 413 21.74 19.97 8.71
CA TYR A 413 23.06 19.67 9.30
C TYR A 413 24.02 20.82 9.06
N ASN A 414 25.09 20.89 9.87
CA ASN A 414 26.25 21.69 9.54
C ASN A 414 27.16 20.88 8.61
N GLU A 415 27.79 21.52 7.62
CA GLU A 415 28.75 20.85 6.71
C GLU A 415 29.87 20.11 7.47
N SER A 416 30.27 20.63 8.62
CA SER A 416 31.29 20.02 9.48
C SER A 416 30.88 18.71 10.14
N ASP A 417 29.59 18.40 10.17
CA ASP A 417 29.02 17.18 10.73
C ASP A 417 28.82 16.09 9.66
N LEU A 418 28.91 16.45 8.38
CA LEU A 418 28.73 15.52 7.28
C LEU A 418 29.90 14.56 7.09
N PHE A 419 31.11 14.93 7.51
CA PHE A 419 32.32 14.12 7.31
C PHE A 419 32.36 13.49 5.91
N LEU A 420 32.32 14.32 4.85
CA LEU A 420 32.11 13.86 3.46
C LEU A 420 33.09 12.78 2.99
N ASP A 421 34.27 12.69 3.60
CA ASP A 421 35.28 11.66 3.31
C ASP A 421 34.96 10.28 3.91
N VAL A 422 33.94 10.20 4.78
CA VAL A 422 33.50 8.99 5.45
C VAL A 422 32.05 8.73 5.06
N ASN A 423 31.85 7.74 4.21
CA ASN A 423 30.52 7.44 3.69
C ASN A 423 29.52 7.08 4.83
N TRP A 424 28.24 7.38 4.61
CA TRP A 424 27.12 7.14 5.54
C TRP A 424 26.32 5.91 5.16
N HIS A 425 25.74 5.26 6.17
CA HIS A 425 24.71 4.24 6.01
C HIS A 425 25.12 3.08 5.09
N GLU A 426 24.15 2.24 4.73
CA GLU A 426 24.29 1.00 3.99
C GLU A 426 24.97 1.22 2.64
N GLY A 427 24.52 2.20 1.87
CA GLY A 427 25.13 2.58 0.59
C GLY A 427 26.60 2.97 0.74
N GLY A 428 26.92 3.72 1.81
CA GLY A 428 28.28 4.15 2.08
C GLY A 428 29.20 3.01 2.51
N ARG A 429 28.67 2.05 3.28
CA ARG A 429 29.41 0.84 3.66
C ARG A 429 29.64 -0.07 2.46
N MET A 430 28.67 -0.16 1.55
CA MET A 430 28.87 -0.83 0.25
C MET A 430 29.98 -0.17 -0.57
N LEU A 431 30.04 1.16 -0.62
CA LEU A 431 31.13 1.88 -1.28
C LEU A 431 32.49 1.63 -0.61
N ASN A 432 32.53 1.51 0.71
CA ASN A 432 33.77 1.10 1.39
C ASN A 432 34.20 -0.30 0.96
N ILE A 433 33.28 -1.27 0.91
CA ILE A 433 33.60 -2.63 0.44
C ILE A 433 34.14 -2.60 -1.00
N LEU A 434 33.47 -1.90 -1.91
CA LEU A 434 33.89 -1.77 -3.31
C LEU A 434 35.26 -1.11 -3.50
N SER A 435 35.67 -0.24 -2.57
CA SER A 435 37.01 0.38 -2.60
C SER A 435 38.15 -0.59 -2.29
N PHE A 436 37.81 -1.76 -1.73
CA PHE A 436 38.78 -2.75 -1.24
C PHE A 436 38.71 -4.08 -2.00
N VAL A 437 37.51 -4.55 -2.35
CA VAL A 437 37.29 -5.85 -2.99
C VAL A 437 36.33 -5.73 -4.16
N ASN A 438 36.61 -6.48 -5.24
CA ASN A 438 35.68 -6.61 -6.35
C ASN A 438 34.52 -7.53 -5.94
N VAL A 439 33.31 -6.98 -5.82
CA VAL A 439 32.09 -7.71 -5.45
C VAL A 439 30.94 -7.33 -6.38
N THR A 440 29.95 -8.21 -6.49
CA THR A 440 28.70 -7.91 -7.20
C THR A 440 27.68 -7.37 -6.21
N VAL A 441 27.13 -6.18 -6.47
CA VAL A 441 26.10 -5.56 -5.62
C VAL A 441 24.74 -5.69 -6.29
N LEU A 442 23.75 -6.20 -5.56
CA LEU A 442 22.41 -6.49 -6.04
C LEU A 442 21.38 -5.78 -5.14
N PRO A 443 20.82 -4.64 -5.57
CA PRO A 443 19.74 -4.01 -4.84
C PRO A 443 18.50 -4.92 -4.85
N ALA A 444 17.96 -5.21 -3.66
CA ALA A 444 16.74 -5.97 -3.51
C ALA A 444 15.53 -5.07 -3.72
N VAL A 445 14.75 -5.37 -4.73
CA VAL A 445 13.59 -4.57 -5.12
C VAL A 445 12.37 -5.47 -5.09
N ASN A 446 11.19 -4.85 -5.10
CA ASN A 446 9.99 -5.56 -5.49
C ASN A 446 9.58 -6.68 -4.48
N THR A 447 9.63 -6.37 -3.18
CA THR A 447 9.22 -7.33 -2.15
C THR A 447 7.71 -7.32 -1.97
N LEU A 448 7.07 -8.50 -2.05
CA LEU A 448 5.65 -8.62 -1.76
C LEU A 448 5.43 -8.68 -0.24
N ALA A 449 4.50 -7.87 0.25
CA ALA A 449 4.08 -7.85 1.65
C ALA A 449 2.55 -7.98 1.75
N VAL A 450 2.09 -8.69 2.77
CA VAL A 450 0.67 -8.93 3.03
C VAL A 450 0.29 -8.52 4.44
N GLU A 451 -0.93 -8.03 4.60
CA GLU A 451 -1.48 -7.60 5.87
C GLU A 451 -2.28 -8.72 6.52
N LYS A 452 -2.17 -8.82 7.85
CA LYS A 452 -2.99 -9.67 8.70
C LYS A 452 -3.07 -9.07 10.10
N ASP A 453 -4.29 -8.89 10.59
CA ASP A 453 -4.59 -8.44 11.97
C ASP A 453 -3.91 -7.11 12.36
N GLY A 454 -3.75 -6.18 11.40
CA GLY A 454 -3.10 -4.88 11.55
C GLY A 454 -1.59 -4.88 11.29
N HIS A 455 -0.98 -6.04 11.05
CA HIS A 455 0.47 -6.21 10.86
C HIS A 455 0.79 -6.62 9.42
N TRP A 456 1.94 -6.18 8.92
CA TRP A 456 2.40 -6.50 7.57
C TRP A 456 3.57 -7.48 7.62
N TYR A 457 3.61 -8.41 6.67
CA TYR A 457 4.63 -9.45 6.62
C TYR A 457 5.19 -9.60 5.21
N ALA A 458 6.51 -9.64 5.08
CA ALA A 458 7.21 -9.98 3.85
C ALA A 458 7.44 -11.50 3.74
N SER A 459 7.54 -11.99 2.51
CA SER A 459 7.70 -13.41 2.21
C SER A 459 9.15 -13.90 2.30
N ASP A 460 9.29 -15.19 2.61
CA ASP A 460 10.46 -15.97 2.23
C ASP A 460 10.42 -16.35 0.74
N GLU A 461 11.42 -17.10 0.27
CA GLU A 461 11.52 -17.53 -1.14
C GLU A 461 10.41 -18.51 -1.56
N ALA A 462 9.76 -19.15 -0.60
CA ALA A 462 8.70 -20.13 -0.83
C ALA A 462 7.30 -19.50 -0.84
N GLY A 463 7.20 -18.18 -0.65
CA GLY A 463 5.93 -17.46 -0.59
C GLY A 463 5.22 -17.55 0.75
N VAL A 464 5.95 -17.89 1.83
CA VAL A 464 5.42 -17.83 3.19
C VAL A 464 5.76 -16.49 3.81
N PHE A 465 4.74 -15.75 4.23
CA PHE A 465 4.88 -14.42 4.83
C PHE A 465 5.19 -14.55 6.32
N ARG A 466 6.46 -14.30 6.68
CA ARG A 466 7.01 -14.58 8.02
C ARG A 466 7.54 -13.34 8.73
N PHE A 467 8.09 -12.41 7.96
CA PHE A 467 8.95 -11.36 8.50
C PHE A 467 8.16 -10.06 8.61
N GLU A 468 7.89 -9.64 9.84
CA GLU A 468 7.12 -8.42 10.07
C GLU A 468 7.81 -7.20 9.45
N VAL A 469 7.03 -6.41 8.71
CA VAL A 469 7.41 -5.15 8.09
C VAL A 469 6.75 -4.00 8.86
N PRO A 470 7.54 -3.05 9.40
CA PRO A 470 6.99 -1.92 10.13
C PRO A 470 6.07 -1.06 9.26
N LEU A 471 4.99 -0.56 9.86
CA LEU A 471 3.96 0.21 9.15
C LEU A 471 4.53 1.45 8.45
N ASP A 472 5.51 2.13 9.06
CA ASP A 472 6.16 3.31 8.47
C ASP A 472 6.85 2.98 7.14
N LYS A 473 7.30 1.74 6.94
CA LYS A 473 7.89 1.27 5.66
C LYS A 473 6.84 0.92 4.62
N ILE A 474 5.70 0.38 5.05
CA ILE A 474 4.57 0.13 4.14
C ILE A 474 4.01 1.46 3.61
N MET A 475 3.96 2.49 4.45
CA MET A 475 3.44 3.83 4.11
C MET A 475 4.40 4.69 3.27
N TYR A 476 5.46 4.12 2.70
CA TYR A 476 6.29 4.86 1.75
C TYR A 476 5.46 5.28 0.53
N PRO A 477 5.57 6.54 0.05
CA PRO A 477 4.81 7.02 -1.09
C PRO A 477 5.19 6.32 -2.40
N THR A 478 6.24 5.50 -2.41
CA THR A 478 6.66 4.64 -3.52
C THR A 478 6.11 3.20 -3.43
N THR A 479 5.44 2.78 -2.35
CA THR A 479 4.87 1.43 -2.24
C THR A 479 3.71 1.20 -3.22
N ARG A 480 3.66 0.07 -3.94
CA ARG A 480 2.53 -0.24 -4.84
C ARG A 480 1.49 -1.09 -4.14
N PHE A 481 0.26 -0.62 -4.02
CA PHE A 481 -0.83 -1.42 -3.44
C PHE A 481 -1.57 -2.14 -4.56
N LEU A 482 -1.48 -3.47 -4.59
CA LEU A 482 -2.23 -4.32 -5.52
C LEU A 482 -3.64 -4.57 -5.00
N ARG A 483 -3.79 -4.61 -3.67
CA ARG A 483 -5.04 -4.66 -2.90
C ARG A 483 -4.79 -3.93 -1.58
N HIS A 484 -5.83 -3.62 -0.80
CA HIS A 484 -5.69 -2.86 0.45
C HIS A 484 -4.76 -3.53 1.49
N ASP A 485 -4.62 -4.85 1.40
CA ASP A 485 -3.87 -5.79 2.24
C ASP A 485 -2.70 -6.47 1.49
N ILE A 486 -2.42 -6.12 0.24
CA ILE A 486 -1.31 -6.67 -0.56
C ILE A 486 -0.52 -5.53 -1.21
N ALA A 487 0.74 -5.40 -0.81
CA ALA A 487 1.63 -4.33 -1.23
C ALA A 487 2.93 -4.87 -1.83
N VAL A 488 3.50 -4.12 -2.76
CA VAL A 488 4.83 -4.33 -3.33
C VAL A 488 5.72 -3.18 -2.88
N LEU A 489 6.76 -3.52 -2.12
CA LEU A 489 7.75 -2.59 -1.58
C LEU A 489 8.85 -2.39 -2.61
N VAL A 490 8.94 -1.15 -3.10
CA VAL A 490 9.94 -0.76 -4.11
C VAL A 490 11.25 -0.37 -3.43
N ASP A 491 11.15 0.57 -2.49
CA ASP A 491 12.26 1.02 -1.67
C ASP A 491 12.35 0.13 -0.43
N THR A 492 12.94 -1.05 -0.61
CA THR A 492 13.16 -2.00 0.49
C THR A 492 14.03 -1.35 1.56
N HIS A 493 13.72 -1.65 2.83
CA HIS A 493 14.39 -1.08 3.98
C HIS A 493 14.46 -2.11 5.12
N GLY A 494 15.59 -2.82 5.18
CA GLY A 494 15.90 -3.83 6.20
C GLY A 494 15.80 -5.27 5.72
N VAL A 495 16.53 -6.16 6.42
CA VAL A 495 16.75 -7.56 6.02
C VAL A 495 15.45 -8.36 5.81
N ASN A 496 14.38 -8.02 6.54
CA ASN A 496 13.05 -8.63 6.41
C ASN A 496 12.46 -8.53 4.99
N MET A 497 12.86 -7.53 4.22
CA MET A 497 12.36 -7.35 2.85
C MET A 497 13.27 -7.98 1.79
N LEU A 498 14.43 -8.52 2.18
CA LEU A 498 15.46 -8.96 1.23
C LEU A 498 15.48 -10.49 1.04
N VAL A 499 14.78 -11.25 1.88
CA VAL A 499 14.94 -12.71 1.98
C VAL A 499 14.69 -13.43 0.66
N ASP A 500 13.53 -13.19 0.03
CA ASP A 500 13.14 -13.82 -1.23
C ASP A 500 14.20 -13.62 -2.32
N GLN A 501 14.57 -12.37 -2.59
CA GLN A 501 15.56 -12.05 -3.62
C GLN A 501 16.97 -12.51 -3.23
N ALA A 502 17.36 -12.44 -1.95
CA ALA A 502 18.67 -12.89 -1.50
C ALA A 502 18.90 -14.39 -1.72
N VAL A 503 17.89 -15.21 -1.43
CA VAL A 503 17.96 -16.65 -1.69
C VAL A 503 17.92 -16.93 -3.19
N SER A 504 17.01 -16.29 -3.92
CA SER A 504 16.83 -16.50 -5.37
C SER A 504 18.05 -16.08 -6.20
N GLU A 505 18.73 -15.02 -5.79
CA GLU A 505 19.96 -14.53 -6.44
C GLU A 505 21.24 -15.21 -5.93
N ASN A 506 21.14 -16.24 -5.08
CA ASN A 506 22.27 -16.94 -4.48
C ASN A 506 23.28 -15.97 -3.82
N ALA A 507 22.79 -15.10 -2.94
CA ALA A 507 23.64 -14.14 -2.23
C ALA A 507 24.61 -14.86 -1.29
N ASP A 508 25.88 -14.43 -1.28
CA ASP A 508 26.84 -14.85 -0.26
C ASP A 508 26.64 -14.06 1.04
N ILE A 509 26.28 -12.78 0.87
CA ILE A 509 26.16 -11.80 1.94
C ILE A 509 24.90 -10.96 1.70
N VAL A 510 24.18 -10.67 2.78
CA VAL A 510 23.18 -9.60 2.84
C VAL A 510 23.72 -8.47 3.71
N LEU A 511 23.72 -7.24 3.20
CA LEU A 511 24.06 -6.04 3.95
C LEU A 511 22.87 -5.09 3.98
N SER A 512 22.28 -4.87 5.15
CA SER A 512 21.03 -4.11 5.29
C SER A 512 20.80 -3.75 6.75
N ASP A 513 19.77 -2.94 7.04
CA ASP A 513 19.39 -2.56 8.38
C ASP A 513 18.73 -3.71 9.20
N CYS A 514 18.96 -3.69 10.51
CA CYS A 514 18.39 -4.60 11.51
C CYS A 514 17.80 -3.86 12.72
N ASP A 515 17.11 -2.74 12.49
CA ASP A 515 16.50 -1.88 13.51
C ASP A 515 15.10 -2.32 13.99
N HIS A 516 14.63 -3.50 13.58
CA HIS A 516 13.31 -4.05 13.95
C HIS A 516 13.41 -5.55 14.26
N PRO A 517 12.64 -6.10 15.23
CA PRO A 517 12.66 -7.55 15.53
C PRO A 517 12.43 -8.44 14.30
N GLY A 518 11.48 -8.08 13.43
CA GLY A 518 11.24 -8.79 12.16
C GLY A 518 12.46 -8.86 11.24
N LYS A 519 13.33 -7.84 11.24
CA LYS A 519 14.59 -7.83 10.48
C LYS A 519 15.61 -8.81 11.06
N VAL A 520 15.67 -8.94 12.38
CA VAL A 520 16.56 -9.91 13.06
C VAL A 520 16.07 -11.34 12.86
N THR A 521 14.75 -11.57 12.89
CA THR A 521 14.16 -12.87 12.51
C THR A 521 14.57 -13.27 11.08
N ALA A 522 14.47 -12.34 10.13
CA ALA A 522 14.87 -12.57 8.75
C ALA A 522 16.38 -12.84 8.60
N ALA A 523 17.21 -12.11 9.35
CA ALA A 523 18.64 -12.33 9.40
C ALA A 523 18.99 -13.74 9.92
N ALA A 524 18.26 -14.23 10.93
CA ALA A 524 18.41 -15.59 11.43
C ALA A 524 18.00 -16.65 10.40
N TYR A 525 16.91 -16.41 9.67
CA TYR A 525 16.49 -17.28 8.57
C TYR A 525 17.55 -17.40 7.48
N LEU A 526 18.09 -16.26 7.01
CA LEU A 526 19.17 -16.21 6.02
C LEU A 526 20.44 -16.90 6.51
N SER A 527 20.82 -16.69 7.77
CA SER A 527 21.93 -17.41 8.39
C SER A 527 21.72 -18.93 8.38
N GLY A 528 20.50 -19.41 8.61
CA GLY A 528 20.13 -20.83 8.51
C GLY A 528 20.28 -21.40 7.10
N LYS A 529 20.16 -20.55 6.07
CA LYS A 529 20.44 -20.87 4.65
C LYS A 529 21.93 -20.76 4.29
N GLY A 530 22.78 -20.42 5.26
CA GLY A 530 24.22 -20.26 5.06
C GLY A 530 24.64 -18.87 4.56
N ILE A 531 23.69 -17.96 4.35
CA ILE A 531 23.95 -16.58 3.89
C ILE A 531 24.44 -15.75 5.08
N LYS A 532 25.54 -15.03 4.89
CA LYS A 532 26.10 -14.13 5.92
C LYS A 532 25.29 -12.84 5.96
N VAL A 533 25.06 -12.28 7.14
CA VAL A 533 24.29 -11.04 7.28
C VAL A 533 25.10 -10.00 8.05
N ILE A 534 25.19 -8.80 7.48
CA ILE A 534 25.89 -7.64 8.06
C ILE A 534 24.85 -6.54 8.29
N CYS A 535 24.57 -6.24 9.55
CA CYS A 535 23.58 -5.22 9.91
C CYS A 535 24.21 -3.84 10.03
N TYR A 536 23.75 -2.91 9.19
CA TYR A 536 24.01 -1.48 9.30
C TYR A 536 22.69 -0.73 9.05
N PRO A 537 22.21 0.12 9.98
CA PRO A 537 22.45 0.05 11.41
C PRO A 537 21.72 -1.15 12.09
N ASP A 538 21.79 -1.21 13.42
CA ASP A 538 21.26 -2.32 14.23
C ASP A 538 20.65 -1.82 15.56
N LYS A 539 19.48 -2.32 15.96
CA LYS A 539 18.88 -2.01 17.29
C LYS A 539 18.51 -3.28 18.06
N PHE A 540 18.15 -4.34 17.35
CA PHE A 540 17.57 -5.54 17.95
C PHE A 540 18.43 -6.80 17.79
N VAL A 541 19.67 -6.68 17.30
CA VAL A 541 20.54 -7.86 17.07
C VAL A 541 20.83 -8.64 18.35
N TYR A 542 20.67 -8.04 19.54
CA TYR A 542 20.71 -8.76 20.82
C TYR A 542 19.68 -9.91 20.91
N LEU A 543 18.58 -9.87 20.16
CA LEU A 543 17.58 -10.95 20.10
C LEU A 543 18.18 -12.25 19.53
N ALA A 544 19.24 -12.15 18.73
CA ALA A 544 19.95 -13.29 18.14
C ALA A 544 20.99 -13.93 19.07
N ILE A 545 21.21 -13.39 20.28
CA ILE A 545 22.18 -13.94 21.23
C ILE A 545 21.87 -15.40 21.54
N GLY A 546 22.87 -16.27 21.40
CA GLY A 546 22.77 -17.69 21.71
C GLY A 546 22.42 -18.60 20.54
N HIS A 547 22.12 -18.04 19.37
CA HIS A 547 21.78 -18.82 18.18
C HIS A 547 22.98 -19.19 17.30
N ASN A 548 24.16 -18.61 17.56
CA ASN A 548 25.40 -18.86 16.81
C ASN A 548 25.22 -18.67 15.28
N LEU A 549 24.69 -17.50 14.92
CA LEU A 549 24.36 -17.11 13.55
C LEU A 549 25.57 -16.52 12.81
N ARG A 550 25.54 -16.55 11.48
CA ARG A 550 26.48 -15.83 10.59
C ARG A 550 26.08 -14.35 10.47
N LEU A 551 25.98 -13.68 11.61
CA LEU A 551 25.41 -12.33 11.78
C LEU A 551 26.36 -11.42 12.57
N VAL A 552 26.43 -10.14 12.19
CA VAL A 552 27.14 -9.08 12.93
C VAL A 552 26.34 -7.77 12.92
N GLY A 553 26.34 -7.01 14.02
CA GLY A 553 25.67 -5.70 14.13
C GLY A 553 26.66 -4.54 14.26
N SER A 554 26.53 -3.49 13.44
CA SER A 554 27.47 -2.36 13.38
C SER A 554 28.96 -2.74 13.42
N PRO A 555 29.43 -3.75 12.67
CA PRO A 555 30.82 -4.15 12.80
C PRO A 555 31.77 -3.11 12.17
N PRO A 556 33.01 -2.99 12.68
CA PRO A 556 34.08 -2.27 12.01
C PRO A 556 34.62 -3.07 10.83
N PHE A 557 35.29 -2.38 9.90
CA PHE A 557 36.12 -3.04 8.88
C PHE A 557 37.50 -3.36 9.43
N ASN A 558 38.06 -4.49 8.98
CA ASN A 558 39.47 -4.80 9.11
C ASN A 558 39.99 -5.31 7.77
N TRP A 559 41.09 -4.71 7.33
CA TRP A 559 41.83 -5.10 6.15
C TRP A 559 43.19 -5.62 6.59
N VAL A 560 43.41 -6.93 6.40
CA VAL A 560 44.67 -7.59 6.79
C VAL A 560 45.10 -8.50 5.65
N ASN A 561 46.35 -8.39 5.22
CA ASN A 561 46.95 -9.25 4.19
C ASN A 561 46.18 -9.34 2.86
N GLY A 562 45.48 -8.27 2.47
CA GLY A 562 44.71 -8.25 1.22
C GLY A 562 43.30 -8.85 1.33
N GLU A 563 42.86 -9.24 2.53
CA GLU A 563 41.52 -9.77 2.77
C GLU A 563 40.66 -8.76 3.54
N LEU A 564 39.48 -8.43 2.99
CA LEU A 564 38.48 -7.62 3.68
C LEU A 564 37.64 -8.50 4.62
N SER A 565 37.50 -8.03 5.84
CA SER A 565 36.58 -8.61 6.80
C SER A 565 35.89 -7.53 7.62
N VAL A 566 34.73 -7.86 8.16
CA VAL A 566 34.03 -7.05 9.15
C VAL A 566 33.99 -7.77 10.49
N GLY A 567 34.06 -7.03 11.59
CA GLY A 567 33.96 -7.55 12.97
C GLY A 567 35.31 -7.79 13.63
N GLY A 568 35.51 -8.90 14.33
CA GLY A 568 36.82 -9.38 14.80
C GLY A 568 37.57 -8.47 15.78
N ARG A 569 36.88 -7.83 16.73
CA ARG A 569 37.46 -7.02 17.81
C ARG A 569 37.05 -7.54 19.19
N PRO A 570 37.62 -8.67 19.65
CA PRO A 570 37.17 -9.34 20.86
C PRO A 570 37.51 -8.53 22.12
N VAL A 571 36.55 -8.45 23.04
CA VAL A 571 36.72 -7.93 24.41
C VAL A 571 36.15 -8.96 25.38
N THR A 572 36.96 -9.36 26.36
CA THR A 572 36.51 -10.23 27.45
C THR A 572 36.01 -9.38 28.61
N LEU A 573 34.79 -9.69 29.08
CA LEU A 573 34.14 -9.06 30.21
C LEU A 573 33.89 -10.08 31.33
N THR A 574 34.09 -9.64 32.55
CA THR A 574 33.97 -10.42 33.78
C THR A 574 33.33 -9.57 34.88
N LYS A 575 33.00 -10.20 36.01
CA LYS A 575 32.46 -9.47 37.18
C LYS A 575 33.39 -8.39 37.75
N SER A 576 34.69 -8.41 37.45
CA SER A 576 35.64 -7.39 37.90
C SER A 576 35.62 -6.13 37.05
N ASP A 577 35.09 -6.20 35.84
CA ASP A 577 34.98 -5.05 34.94
C ASP A 577 33.86 -4.13 35.41
N ARG A 578 34.16 -2.84 35.54
CA ARG A 578 33.20 -1.78 35.84
C ARG A 578 32.73 -1.19 34.52
N ILE A 579 31.46 -1.43 34.20
CA ILE A 579 30.92 -1.12 32.88
C ILE A 579 29.89 0.00 33.04
N LEU A 580 30.08 1.09 32.31
CA LEU A 580 29.02 2.08 32.09
C LEU A 580 28.27 1.74 30.80
N VAL A 581 26.95 1.64 30.87
CA VAL A 581 26.08 1.38 29.71
C VAL A 581 25.16 2.57 29.50
N VAL A 582 25.19 3.13 28.30
CA VAL A 582 24.26 4.19 27.90
C VAL A 582 22.91 3.58 27.56
N ASN A 583 21.86 4.26 28.01
CA ASN A 583 20.45 4.01 27.73
C ASN A 583 19.78 5.34 27.31
N ALA A 584 18.53 5.31 26.88
CA ALA A 584 17.77 6.52 26.59
C ALA A 584 16.26 6.37 26.82
N THR A 585 15.57 7.51 26.90
CA THR A 585 14.12 7.60 26.82
C THR A 585 13.62 7.31 25.39
N ASN A 586 12.30 7.22 25.22
CA ASN A 586 11.68 7.07 23.89
C ASN A 586 11.49 8.41 23.15
N TYR A 587 11.72 9.53 23.81
CA TYR A 587 11.55 10.88 23.27
C TYR A 587 12.74 11.75 23.67
N PRO A 588 13.19 12.69 22.80
CA PRO A 588 12.67 13.02 21.46
C PRO A 588 12.96 11.96 20.38
N TYR A 589 12.39 12.13 19.18
CA TYR A 589 12.53 11.20 18.05
C TYR A 589 13.99 10.80 17.79
N ALA A 590 14.23 9.52 17.46
CA ALA A 590 15.53 8.87 17.23
C ALA A 590 16.46 8.69 18.44
N ILE A 591 16.13 9.18 19.64
CA ILE A 591 17.03 9.05 20.80
C ILE A 591 17.06 7.60 21.31
N TRP A 592 15.99 6.85 21.06
CA TRP A 592 15.85 5.43 21.44
C TRP A 592 16.92 4.50 20.86
N TYR A 593 17.68 4.91 19.83
CA TYR A 593 18.82 4.14 19.35
C TYR A 593 19.98 4.10 20.37
N TYR A 594 19.99 5.00 21.35
CA TYR A 594 20.88 4.92 22.52
C TYR A 594 20.42 3.87 23.54
N GLN A 595 19.26 3.21 23.35
CA GLN A 595 18.83 2.06 24.16
C GLN A 595 19.50 0.74 23.72
N THR A 596 20.08 0.69 22.51
CA THR A 596 20.69 -0.54 21.96
C THR A 596 21.74 -1.15 22.91
N PRO A 597 22.70 -0.39 23.48
CA PRO A 597 23.63 -0.94 24.46
C PRO A 597 22.92 -1.50 25.70
N ALA A 598 21.89 -0.82 26.20
CA ALA A 598 21.14 -1.24 27.38
C ALA A 598 20.46 -2.59 27.15
N HIS A 599 19.72 -2.76 26.06
CA HIS A 599 19.07 -4.03 25.74
C HIS A 599 20.05 -5.20 25.60
N TYR A 600 21.21 -4.96 24.97
CA TYR A 600 22.26 -5.97 24.85
C TYR A 600 22.81 -6.37 26.23
N PHE A 601 23.19 -5.38 27.05
CA PHE A 601 23.79 -5.62 28.36
C PHE A 601 22.80 -6.21 29.37
N GLU A 602 21.53 -5.79 29.35
CA GLU A 602 20.44 -6.40 30.12
C GLU A 602 20.27 -7.88 29.75
N THR A 603 20.45 -8.24 28.48
CA THR A 603 20.33 -9.61 28.00
C THR A 603 21.49 -10.48 28.47
N ILE A 604 22.75 -10.08 28.21
CA ILE A 604 23.91 -10.90 28.61
C ILE A 604 24.07 -10.96 30.14
N SER A 605 23.63 -9.93 30.88
CA SER A 605 23.74 -9.90 32.35
C SER A 605 22.81 -10.92 33.03
N LYS A 606 21.80 -11.44 32.32
CA LYS A 606 21.01 -12.59 32.79
C LYS A 606 21.84 -13.88 32.87
N ALA A 607 22.94 -13.99 32.10
CA ALA A 607 23.82 -15.16 32.07
C ALA A 607 25.14 -14.94 32.84
N VAL A 608 25.63 -13.70 32.91
CA VAL A 608 26.92 -13.32 33.53
C VAL A 608 26.69 -12.20 34.55
N PRO A 609 27.16 -12.33 35.80
CA PRO A 609 26.99 -11.30 36.83
C PRO A 609 27.96 -10.11 36.62
N LEU A 610 27.73 -9.32 35.56
CA LEU A 610 28.52 -8.14 35.22
C LEU A 610 28.22 -6.96 36.16
N ASN A 611 29.23 -6.15 36.48
CA ASN A 611 29.06 -4.93 37.27
C ASN A 611 28.72 -3.75 36.36
N VAL A 612 27.42 -3.59 36.08
CA VAL A 612 26.88 -2.61 35.14
C VAL A 612 26.25 -1.42 35.87
N THR A 613 26.61 -0.21 35.45
CA THR A 613 25.92 1.05 35.82
C THR A 613 25.30 1.66 34.57
N TYR A 614 24.02 2.03 34.64
CA TYR A 614 23.31 2.63 33.51
C TYR A 614 23.29 4.15 33.59
N PHE A 615 23.43 4.80 32.44
CA PHE A 615 23.22 6.24 32.26
C PHE A 615 22.12 6.47 31.23
N THR A 616 21.02 7.13 31.62
CA THR A 616 19.88 7.37 30.73
C THR A 616 19.93 8.77 30.12
N MET A 617 19.99 8.83 28.80
CA MET A 617 19.86 10.06 28.03
C MET A 617 18.38 10.46 27.86
N THR A 618 18.10 11.75 27.89
CA THR A 618 16.72 12.28 27.82
C THR A 618 16.48 13.28 26.68
N ASP A 619 17.53 13.77 26.02
CA ASP A 619 17.42 14.78 24.96
C ASP A 619 18.63 14.78 24.00
N PHE A 620 18.40 15.25 22.75
CA PHE A 620 19.38 15.51 21.70
C PHE A 620 19.90 16.96 21.62
N HIS A 621 19.27 17.92 22.30
CA HIS A 621 19.64 19.36 22.24
C HIS A 621 21.15 19.63 22.47
N PRO A 622 21.69 20.80 22.00
CA PRO A 622 23.11 21.03 21.62
C PRO A 622 24.21 20.79 22.68
N ASN A 623 23.85 20.38 23.89
CA ASN A 623 24.76 19.94 24.95
C ASN A 623 24.85 18.42 25.09
N GLU A 624 24.87 17.68 23.96
CA GLU A 624 25.05 16.22 23.83
C GLU A 624 25.46 15.51 25.12
N GLN A 625 24.52 14.78 25.73
CA GLN A 625 24.64 14.24 27.08
C GLN A 625 25.74 13.16 27.22
N GLN A 626 26.40 12.79 26.13
CA GLN A 626 27.53 11.86 26.13
C GLN A 626 28.69 12.32 27.04
N HIS A 627 28.89 13.63 27.21
CA HIS A 627 29.88 14.16 28.15
C HIS A 627 29.54 13.82 29.61
N LEU A 628 28.24 13.78 29.97
CA LEU A 628 27.78 13.37 31.29
C LEU A 628 27.99 11.86 31.48
N ALA A 629 27.75 11.05 30.45
CA ALA A 629 28.03 9.63 30.48
C ALA A 629 29.52 9.37 30.75
N THR A 630 30.43 9.99 29.98
CA THR A 630 31.87 9.82 30.20
C THR A 630 32.35 10.37 31.56
N ALA A 631 31.77 11.48 32.04
CA ALA A 631 32.05 11.99 33.38
C ALA A 631 31.62 11.01 34.49
N LEU A 632 30.45 10.38 34.34
CA LEU A 632 30.00 9.33 35.24
C LEU A 632 30.89 8.09 35.16
N ALA A 633 31.29 7.67 33.96
CA ALA A 633 32.25 6.58 33.77
C ALA A 633 33.55 6.84 34.53
N GLU A 634 34.05 8.08 34.53
CA GLU A 634 35.23 8.47 35.31
C GLU A 634 34.97 8.43 36.82
N LYS A 635 33.83 8.94 37.27
CA LYS A 635 33.43 8.94 38.68
C LYS A 635 33.37 7.53 39.28
N ILE A 636 32.87 6.55 38.52
CA ILE A 636 32.79 5.15 38.97
C ILE A 636 34.06 4.33 38.66
N ASN A 637 35.04 4.96 38.01
CA ASN A 637 36.26 4.33 37.50
C ASN A 637 35.94 3.13 36.59
N ALA A 638 35.01 3.32 35.64
CA ALA A 638 34.67 2.34 34.63
C ALA A 638 35.85 2.12 33.68
N ASN A 639 36.12 0.85 33.37
CA ASN A 639 37.09 0.47 32.36
C ASN A 639 36.44 0.14 31.01
N VAL A 640 35.11 0.02 30.98
CA VAL A 640 34.34 -0.25 29.76
C VAL A 640 33.18 0.73 29.64
N LEU A 641 32.99 1.28 28.45
CA LEU A 641 31.84 2.11 28.08
C LEU A 641 31.09 1.45 26.91
N ALA A 642 29.81 1.15 27.10
CA ALA A 642 28.93 0.67 26.04
C ALA A 642 28.02 1.81 25.58
N THR A 643 28.12 2.24 24.32
CA THR A 643 27.43 3.43 23.84
C THR A 643 27.19 3.39 22.33
N ARG A 644 26.27 4.23 21.86
CA ARG A 644 26.22 4.66 20.46
C ARG A 644 27.11 5.90 20.26
N ILE A 645 27.65 6.08 19.05
CA ILE A 645 28.34 7.28 18.59
C ILE A 645 27.66 7.71 17.30
N TYR A 646 26.97 8.84 17.36
CA TYR A 646 26.19 9.35 16.24
C TYR A 646 26.82 10.62 15.67
N SER A 647 27.23 11.56 16.53
CA SER A 647 27.72 12.87 16.11
C SER A 647 29.23 13.04 16.30
N LYS A 648 29.74 14.16 15.76
CA LYS A 648 31.11 14.62 15.99
C LYS A 648 31.44 14.84 17.47
N LYS A 649 30.52 15.39 18.26
CA LYS A 649 30.80 15.72 19.67
C LYS A 649 30.68 14.48 20.56
N ASP A 650 29.85 13.51 20.23
CA ASP A 650 29.90 12.16 20.83
C ASP A 650 31.29 11.55 20.64
N TYR A 651 31.81 11.62 19.41
CA TYR A 651 33.14 11.15 19.05
C TYR A 651 34.24 11.85 19.85
N GLU A 652 34.28 13.18 19.91
CA GLU A 652 35.35 13.92 20.60
C GLU A 652 35.36 13.65 22.11
N VAL A 653 34.19 13.53 22.72
CA VAL A 653 34.05 13.21 24.14
C VAL A 653 34.55 11.81 24.45
N VAL A 654 34.14 10.81 23.68
CA VAL A 654 34.54 9.41 23.91
C VAL A 654 36.01 9.18 23.55
N LYS A 655 36.51 9.81 22.49
CA LYS A 655 37.93 9.86 22.15
C LYS A 655 38.76 10.41 23.31
N SER A 656 38.33 11.52 23.91
CA SER A 656 39.01 12.12 25.07
C SER A 656 39.04 11.18 26.27
N TRP A 657 37.95 10.43 26.50
CA TRP A 657 37.89 9.41 27.54
C TRP A 657 38.84 8.22 27.28
N LEU A 658 38.93 7.75 26.04
CA LEU A 658 39.83 6.66 25.63
C LEU A 658 41.31 7.03 25.74
N LEU A 659 41.67 8.27 25.40
CA LEU A 659 43.07 8.75 25.43
C LEU A 659 43.66 8.82 26.85
N LYS A 660 42.81 8.96 27.89
CA LYS A 660 43.25 9.05 29.29
C LYS A 660 43.82 7.72 29.82
N ASP A 661 43.40 6.57 29.28
CA ASP A 661 43.92 5.27 29.70
C ASP A 661 43.77 4.23 28.57
N LYS A 662 44.90 3.63 28.15
CA LYS A 662 44.96 2.60 27.10
C LYS A 662 44.20 1.30 27.45
N LYS A 663 43.90 1.09 28.73
CA LYS A 663 43.10 -0.06 29.21
C LYS A 663 41.60 0.16 29.02
N ARG A 664 41.13 1.41 28.89
CA ARG A 664 39.72 1.71 28.64
C ARG A 664 39.28 1.12 27.31
N LYS A 665 38.11 0.49 27.31
CA LYS A 665 37.46 -0.09 26.12
C LYS A 665 36.11 0.59 25.89
N VAL A 666 35.74 0.73 24.63
CA VAL A 666 34.40 1.17 24.21
C VAL A 666 33.78 0.08 23.35
N ILE A 667 32.52 -0.24 23.60
CA ILE A 667 31.74 -1.15 22.75
C ILE A 667 30.66 -0.30 22.08
N LEU A 668 30.69 -0.32 20.75
CA LEU A 668 29.89 0.56 19.91
C LEU A 668 28.68 -0.16 19.35
N PHE A 669 27.50 0.44 19.55
CA PHE A 669 26.21 -0.08 19.13
C PHE A 669 25.56 0.91 18.15
N HIS A 670 24.93 0.44 17.07
CA HIS A 670 24.25 1.31 16.11
C HIS A 670 25.12 2.50 15.61
N SER A 671 26.45 2.31 15.55
CA SER A 671 27.42 3.41 15.37
C SER A 671 28.13 3.34 14.03
N ALA A 672 28.29 2.14 13.48
CA ALA A 672 29.06 1.97 12.25
C ALA A 672 28.36 2.56 11.04
N SER A 673 27.04 2.76 11.04
CA SER A 673 26.35 3.47 9.95
C SER A 673 26.73 4.95 9.87
N TYR A 674 27.32 5.52 10.92
CA TYR A 674 27.64 6.94 11.00
C TYR A 674 29.16 7.18 10.89
N PRO A 675 29.59 8.30 10.27
CA PRO A 675 31.01 8.65 10.18
C PRO A 675 31.74 8.67 11.50
N ALA A 676 31.14 9.30 12.51
CA ALA A 676 31.75 9.48 13.82
C ALA A 676 32.06 8.12 14.49
N GLY A 677 31.17 7.15 14.37
CA GLY A 677 31.39 5.79 14.86
C GLY A 677 32.53 5.08 14.11
N MET A 678 32.56 5.18 12.77
CA MET A 678 33.63 4.61 11.96
C MET A 678 34.99 5.24 12.24
N MET A 679 35.06 6.55 12.43
CA MET A 679 36.29 7.25 12.83
C MET A 679 36.82 6.72 14.15
N LEU A 680 35.95 6.52 15.14
CA LEU A 680 36.36 5.98 16.44
C LEU A 680 36.88 4.53 16.31
N PHE A 681 36.22 3.69 15.51
CA PHE A 681 36.70 2.36 15.19
C PHE A 681 38.09 2.40 14.52
N ASN A 682 38.30 3.27 13.54
CA ASN A 682 39.55 3.32 12.80
C ASN A 682 40.71 3.87 13.65
N GLN A 683 40.45 4.85 14.50
CA GLN A 683 41.48 5.46 15.34
C GLN A 683 41.87 4.58 16.54
N PHE A 684 40.94 3.80 17.08
CA PHE A 684 41.14 3.02 18.31
C PHE A 684 40.89 1.51 18.12
N PRO A 685 41.58 0.84 17.18
CA PRO A 685 41.31 -0.56 16.84
C PRO A 685 41.47 -1.52 18.02
N ASN A 686 42.40 -1.22 18.94
CA ASN A 686 42.67 -2.04 20.11
C ASN A 686 41.81 -1.65 21.34
N GLN A 687 41.04 -0.57 21.28
CA GLN A 687 40.20 -0.10 22.39
C GLN A 687 38.71 -0.11 22.06
N THR A 688 38.32 -0.51 20.85
CA THR A 688 36.92 -0.53 20.41
C THR A 688 36.45 -1.93 20.06
N SER A 689 35.18 -2.22 20.35
CA SER A 689 34.44 -3.43 19.96
C SER A 689 33.03 -3.06 19.49
N PHE A 690 32.20 -4.01 19.10
CA PHE A 690 30.92 -3.78 18.41
C PHE A 690 29.78 -4.66 18.94
N ASP A 691 28.56 -4.42 18.46
CA ASP A 691 27.36 -5.22 18.77
C ASP A 691 27.42 -6.61 18.11
N ASP A 692 28.14 -7.52 18.78
CA ASP A 692 28.31 -8.91 18.34
C ASP A 692 27.16 -9.78 18.87
N PRO A 693 26.25 -10.27 18.01
CA PRO A 693 25.15 -11.13 18.44
C PRO A 693 25.59 -12.56 18.76
N ASN A 694 26.86 -12.92 18.59
CA ASN A 694 27.40 -14.24 18.92
C ASN A 694 28.46 -14.19 20.03
N PRO A 695 28.10 -13.66 21.22
CA PRO A 695 29.04 -13.63 22.32
C PRO A 695 29.40 -15.05 22.77
N LYS A 696 30.67 -15.26 23.14
CA LYS A 696 31.13 -16.53 23.71
C LYS A 696 31.10 -16.45 25.24
N PHE A 697 30.17 -17.18 25.84
CA PHE A 697 30.10 -17.32 27.29
C PHE A 697 31.22 -18.23 27.83
N LEU A 698 31.94 -17.74 28.84
CA LEU A 698 33.10 -18.40 29.45
C LEU A 698 32.66 -19.16 30.70
N LYS A 699 33.15 -20.39 30.86
CA LYS A 699 32.81 -21.28 31.98
C LYS A 699 33.58 -20.96 33.26
#